data_AF-A0A1Q5KPG5-F1
#
_entry.id   AF-A0A1Q5KPG5-F1
#
_cell.length_a   1.000
_cell.length_b   1.000
_cell.length_c   1.000
_cell.angle_alpha   90.00
_cell.angle_beta   90.00
_cell.angle_gamma   90.00
#
_symmetry.space_group_name_H-M   'P 1'
#
loop_
_entity.id
_entity.type
_entity.pdbx_description
1 polymer ?
#
loop_
_entity_poly.entity_id
_entity_poly.type
_entity_poly.pdbx_seq_one_letter_code
_entity_poly.pdbx_strand_id
1 'polypeptide(L)'
;MTDRHHLLVHGATFAAVDDRGDISGVRGGSSPDGWFVRDARHLSRWQLTVDGAVPEVLRPVPDGDASRCALVPRGGRHEPPAYTVFREQAVGESAFVEALRVTSNRPEPTTIRLALTVDADFTDQFELRSDHRTYAKPGALRSRQVLDDGIEFTYRRAEWRSCTTITADPAPEAVEETGTGARRLVWTLDLAPHGTARLVLRVIARPHGERRALRVPRDPAAVRDQLLAAEGEFMEGVAFPTGWPELAAACARGLADLAALQVPATGTDGEELRVPAGGAPWFLTLIARDALLTSLFALPYRPRPAAATLHALAATQATGGGGGGRGAQPGKIVHEVRHGELAHFGQVPYGRYYGSVDATPLFLVLLGAYTERTSDPAPARRLEPHARAAVGWMLDHGGLTTRGYLVHRADEGGLANQNWKDSPDAICCADGTRPTGAVMAAGAQGYAYDALRRTAWLARTVWADETYAALLEQAAADLRDRFQRDFWMGEHSFPALALDGEGRRIDALASDAGHLLWSGLLDKEYGEVVGRRLLEPDFFSGWGVRTLAAGQPAYHPLSRHRGSVWPHDNALITLGLTRYGLHDEARTVAHALVDAATAGGHRLPEVLAGYGRDTHPEPVPCPHACVRESRSAAAPLALLTAVGGT
;
A
#
# COMPACT_ATOMS: atom_id res chain seq x y z
N MET A 1 -27.04 10.67 -6.33
CA MET A 1 -25.82 10.78 -5.50
C MET A 1 -25.11 9.45 -5.62
N THR A 2 -23.87 9.44 -6.08
CA THR A 2 -23.00 8.26 -5.95
C THR A 2 -22.68 8.11 -4.47
N ASP A 3 -23.15 7.03 -3.84
CA ASP A 3 -22.83 6.73 -2.44
C ASP A 3 -21.29 6.73 -2.27
N ARG A 4 -20.79 7.55 -1.34
CA ARG A 4 -19.34 7.65 -1.10
C ARG A 4 -18.93 6.49 -0.21
N HIS A 5 -17.87 5.77 -0.59
CA HIS A 5 -17.28 4.74 0.27
C HIS A 5 -16.23 5.35 1.21
N HIS A 6 -16.28 4.96 2.47
CA HIS A 6 -15.32 5.27 3.52
C HIS A 6 -14.45 4.03 3.78
N LEU A 7 -13.13 4.20 3.70
CA LEU A 7 -12.16 3.12 3.88
C LEU A 7 -11.57 3.19 5.29
N LEU A 8 -11.89 2.19 6.11
CA LEU A 8 -11.29 1.97 7.44
C LEU A 8 -10.15 0.97 7.31
N VAL A 9 -8.98 1.24 7.90
CA VAL A 9 -7.78 0.39 7.74
C VAL A 9 -7.05 0.22 9.07
N HIS A 10 -6.70 -1.02 9.41
CA HIS A 10 -5.80 -1.34 10.50
C HIS A 10 -5.03 -2.63 10.23
N GLY A 11 -3.71 -2.51 10.14
CA GLY A 11 -2.79 -3.60 9.87
C GLY A 11 -3.11 -4.35 8.57
N ALA A 12 -3.46 -5.63 8.68
CA ALA A 12 -3.87 -6.48 7.54
C ALA A 12 -5.40 -6.55 7.33
N THR A 13 -6.14 -5.60 7.90
CA THR A 13 -7.60 -5.55 7.88
C THR A 13 -8.09 -4.22 7.32
N PHE A 14 -9.12 -4.25 6.47
CA PHE A 14 -9.81 -3.03 6.03
C PHE A 14 -11.31 -3.25 5.83
N ALA A 15 -12.10 -2.19 5.95
CA ALA A 15 -13.53 -2.17 5.57
C ALA A 15 -13.80 -1.00 4.61
N ALA A 16 -14.52 -1.26 3.53
CA ALA A 16 -15.18 -0.23 2.74
C ALA A 16 -16.67 -0.21 3.11
N VAL A 17 -17.16 0.91 3.65
CA VAL A 17 -18.57 1.10 4.03
C VAL A 17 -19.14 2.34 3.32
N ASP A 18 -20.43 2.36 3.01
CA ASP A 18 -21.07 3.54 2.41
C ASP A 18 -21.32 4.67 3.44
N ASP A 19 -21.94 5.78 3.01
CA ASP A 19 -22.32 6.91 3.88
C ASP A 19 -23.29 6.53 5.03
N ARG A 20 -23.97 5.37 4.94
CA ARG A 20 -24.82 4.81 6.00
C ARG A 20 -24.03 3.91 6.94
N GLY A 21 -22.80 3.53 6.61
CA GLY A 21 -22.03 2.50 7.27
C GLY A 21 -22.36 1.08 6.79
N ASP A 22 -23.10 0.94 5.69
CA ASP A 22 -23.52 -0.35 5.16
C ASP A 22 -22.47 -0.96 4.23
N ILE A 23 -22.48 -2.30 4.16
CA ILE A 23 -21.76 -3.11 3.17
C ILE A 23 -22.81 -3.82 2.32
N SER A 24 -22.77 -3.62 1.01
CA SER A 24 -23.75 -4.19 0.07
C SER A 24 -23.23 -5.40 -0.71
N GLY A 25 -21.91 -5.51 -0.85
CA GLY A 25 -21.22 -6.56 -1.59
C GLY A 25 -21.29 -6.40 -3.11
N VAL A 26 -21.76 -5.24 -3.60
CA VAL A 26 -21.92 -4.96 -5.04
C VAL A 26 -20.56 -4.98 -5.74
N ARG A 27 -20.48 -5.72 -6.84
CA ARG A 27 -19.29 -5.77 -7.71
C ARG A 27 -19.31 -4.60 -8.70
N GLY A 28 -18.14 -4.04 -9.02
CA GLY A 28 -17.98 -3.09 -10.13
C GLY A 28 -17.69 -1.62 -9.76
N GLY A 29 -17.53 -1.31 -8.47
CA GLY A 29 -16.99 -0.02 -8.02
C GLY A 29 -15.47 0.07 -8.18
N SER A 30 -14.91 1.28 -8.04
CA SER A 30 -13.45 1.51 -8.10
C SER A 30 -12.67 0.95 -6.90
N SER A 31 -13.38 0.50 -5.86
CA SER A 31 -12.88 -0.10 -4.62
C SER A 31 -13.73 -1.35 -4.31
N PRO A 32 -13.16 -2.41 -3.71
CA PRO A 32 -13.94 -3.57 -3.34
C PRO A 32 -14.83 -3.25 -2.13
N ASP A 33 -16.13 -3.55 -2.24
CA ASP A 33 -17.11 -3.40 -1.15
C ASP A 33 -17.08 -4.63 -0.23
N GLY A 34 -16.87 -4.40 1.07
CA GLY A 34 -16.70 -5.46 2.06
C GLY A 34 -15.76 -5.13 3.21
N TRP A 35 -15.73 -6.04 4.18
CA TRP A 35 -14.67 -6.10 5.20
C TRP A 35 -13.75 -7.28 4.91
N PHE A 36 -12.45 -7.01 4.89
CA PHE A 36 -11.42 -7.92 4.40
C PHE A 36 -10.34 -8.15 5.45
N VAL A 37 -9.91 -9.41 5.56
CA VAL A 37 -8.80 -9.83 6.40
C VAL A 37 -7.99 -10.84 5.62
N ARG A 38 -6.67 -10.64 5.51
CA ARG A 38 -5.75 -11.53 4.77
C ARG A 38 -6.30 -11.97 3.41
N ASP A 39 -6.53 -11.01 2.52
CA ASP A 39 -7.00 -11.20 1.15
C ASP A 39 -8.44 -11.73 0.98
N ALA A 40 -9.17 -12.10 2.05
CA ALA A 40 -10.52 -12.64 1.95
C ALA A 40 -11.59 -11.67 2.48
N ARG A 41 -12.75 -11.60 1.80
CA ARG A 41 -13.93 -10.83 2.21
C ARG A 41 -14.71 -11.57 3.30
N HIS A 42 -14.46 -11.17 4.55
CA HIS A 42 -15.07 -11.76 5.74
C HIS A 42 -16.46 -11.18 6.08
N LEU A 43 -16.81 -10.00 5.57
CA LEU A 43 -18.20 -9.53 5.48
C LEU A 43 -18.48 -9.06 4.05
N SER A 44 -19.41 -9.72 3.39
CA SER A 44 -19.93 -9.31 2.07
C SER A 44 -21.23 -8.53 2.18
N ARG A 45 -21.91 -8.59 3.33
CA ARG A 45 -23.12 -7.84 3.59
C ARG A 45 -23.18 -7.42 5.05
N TRP A 46 -23.59 -6.16 5.26
CA TRP A 46 -23.78 -5.57 6.57
C TRP A 46 -24.75 -4.40 6.43
N GLN A 47 -26.05 -4.69 6.49
CA GLN A 47 -27.09 -3.72 6.11
C GLN A 47 -28.10 -3.52 7.24
N LEU A 48 -28.20 -2.27 7.71
CA LEU A 48 -29.08 -1.90 8.81
C LEU A 48 -30.47 -1.52 8.28
N THR A 49 -31.50 -2.09 8.89
CA THR A 49 -32.89 -1.67 8.72
C THR A 49 -33.53 -1.40 10.08
N VAL A 50 -34.45 -0.44 10.11
CA VAL A 50 -35.24 -0.07 11.28
C VAL A 50 -36.70 -0.06 10.88
N ASP A 51 -37.53 -0.80 11.61
CA ASP A 51 -38.95 -1.04 11.31
C ASP A 51 -39.18 -1.50 9.85
N GLY A 52 -38.24 -2.30 9.33
CA GLY A 52 -38.27 -2.86 7.98
C GLY A 52 -37.82 -1.91 6.86
N ALA A 53 -37.45 -0.66 7.17
CA ALA A 53 -36.99 0.32 6.19
C ALA A 53 -35.48 0.62 6.34
N VAL A 54 -34.83 0.97 5.23
CA VAL A 54 -33.45 1.51 5.24
C VAL A 54 -33.51 2.97 5.72
N PRO A 55 -32.78 3.34 6.78
CA PRO A 55 -32.83 4.70 7.31
C PRO A 55 -32.06 5.69 6.39
N GLU A 56 -32.43 6.97 6.48
CA GLU A 56 -31.81 8.08 5.74
C GLU A 56 -30.62 8.66 6.51
N VAL A 57 -29.58 9.06 5.77
CA VAL A 57 -28.38 9.70 6.32
C VAL A 57 -28.66 11.18 6.57
N LEU A 58 -28.57 11.63 7.83
CA LEU A 58 -28.58 13.07 8.13
C LEU A 58 -27.19 13.68 7.97
N ARG A 59 -26.15 12.97 8.41
CA ARG A 59 -24.76 13.42 8.32
C ARG A 59 -23.82 12.22 8.34
N PRO A 60 -22.99 12.01 7.30
CA PRO A 60 -21.76 11.27 7.45
C PRO A 60 -20.77 12.15 8.20
N VAL A 61 -20.15 11.62 9.25
CA VAL A 61 -19.01 12.25 9.92
C VAL A 61 -17.78 11.44 9.52
N PRO A 62 -17.08 11.82 8.43
CA PRO A 62 -15.84 11.16 8.07
C PRO A 62 -14.81 11.45 9.17
N ASP A 63 -14.42 10.42 9.91
CA ASP A 63 -13.45 10.50 11.00
C ASP A 63 -12.29 9.56 10.71
N GLY A 64 -11.65 9.74 9.53
CA GLY A 64 -10.41 9.10 9.05
C GLY A 64 -10.30 7.58 9.20
N ASP A 65 -10.21 7.13 10.44
CA ASP A 65 -9.95 5.80 10.96
C ASP A 65 -11.19 5.12 11.61
N ALA A 66 -12.29 5.86 11.76
CA ALA A 66 -13.60 5.38 12.17
C ALA A 66 -14.71 5.96 11.26
N SER A 67 -15.80 5.20 11.10
CA SER A 67 -17.00 5.69 10.41
C SER A 67 -18.06 6.05 11.44
N ARG A 68 -18.60 7.26 11.36
CA ARG A 68 -19.69 7.74 12.24
C ARG A 68 -20.79 8.33 11.39
N CYS A 69 -22.04 7.97 11.66
CA CYS A 69 -23.17 8.59 11.00
C CYS A 69 -24.38 8.69 11.93
N ALA A 70 -25.25 9.66 11.62
CA ALA A 70 -26.56 9.80 12.23
C ALA A 70 -27.63 9.47 11.18
N LEU A 71 -28.50 8.53 11.52
CA LEU A 71 -29.53 7.98 10.64
C LEU A 71 -30.92 8.23 11.23
N VAL A 72 -31.91 8.43 10.37
CA VAL A 72 -33.32 8.64 10.76
C VAL A 72 -34.28 7.83 9.90
N PRO A 73 -35.49 7.53 10.38
CA PRO A 73 -36.55 7.03 9.50
C PRO A 73 -36.85 8.03 8.39
N ARG A 74 -37.28 7.52 7.24
CA ARG A 74 -37.83 8.38 6.17
C ARG A 74 -39.05 9.13 6.70
N GLY A 75 -39.12 10.44 6.44
CA GLY A 75 -40.21 11.28 6.94
C GLY A 75 -40.42 12.54 6.10
N GLY A 76 -41.56 13.21 6.32
CA GLY A 76 -41.90 14.47 5.66
C GLY A 76 -41.42 15.70 6.43
N ARG A 77 -41.34 16.85 5.77
CA ARG A 77 -40.90 18.14 6.36
C ARG A 77 -41.68 18.55 7.63
N HIS A 78 -42.92 18.08 7.78
CA HIS A 78 -43.80 18.41 8.90
C HIS A 78 -43.96 17.27 9.91
N GLU A 79 -43.26 16.15 9.70
CA GLU A 79 -43.28 14.98 10.57
C GLU A 79 -41.86 14.69 11.03
N PRO A 80 -41.41 15.29 12.15
CA PRO A 80 -40.06 15.07 12.63
C PRO A 80 -39.83 13.57 12.94
N PRO A 81 -38.64 13.04 12.63
CA PRO A 81 -38.33 11.63 12.85
C PRO A 81 -38.56 11.19 14.28
N ALA A 82 -39.30 10.08 14.47
CA ALA A 82 -39.63 9.58 15.80
C ALA A 82 -38.42 9.10 16.61
N TYR A 83 -37.32 8.77 15.94
CA TYR A 83 -36.08 8.34 16.58
C TYR A 83 -34.86 8.75 15.74
N THR A 84 -33.69 8.67 16.37
CA THR A 84 -32.39 8.87 15.72
C THR A 84 -31.46 7.71 16.08
N VAL A 85 -30.79 7.16 15.07
CA VAL A 85 -29.78 6.10 15.22
C VAL A 85 -28.41 6.72 15.03
N PHE A 86 -27.57 6.65 16.04
CA PHE A 86 -26.15 6.97 15.94
C PHE A 86 -25.37 5.67 15.75
N ARG A 87 -24.60 5.62 14.68
CA ARG A 87 -23.77 4.46 14.32
C ARG A 87 -22.30 4.86 14.36
N GLU A 88 -21.49 4.04 15.00
CA GLU A 88 -20.03 4.18 15.05
C GLU A 88 -19.39 2.84 14.72
N GLN A 89 -18.45 2.82 13.78
CA GLN A 89 -17.76 1.62 13.30
C GLN A 89 -16.25 1.84 13.31
N ALA A 90 -15.51 0.81 13.73
CA ALA A 90 -14.06 0.80 13.72
C ALA A 90 -13.51 -0.58 13.36
N VAL A 91 -12.31 -0.58 12.77
CA VAL A 91 -11.59 -1.78 12.35
C VAL A 91 -10.31 -1.94 13.18
N GLY A 92 -10.12 -3.10 13.77
CA GLY A 92 -8.89 -3.51 14.46
C GLY A 92 -8.27 -4.74 13.79
N GLU A 93 -7.25 -5.33 14.40
CA GLU A 93 -6.59 -6.53 13.87
C GLU A 93 -7.59 -7.72 13.81
N SER A 94 -7.97 -8.10 12.59
CA SER A 94 -8.96 -9.16 12.33
C SER A 94 -10.32 -8.94 13.02
N ALA A 95 -10.63 -7.69 13.38
CA ALA A 95 -11.85 -7.31 14.08
C ALA A 95 -12.58 -6.15 13.39
N PHE A 96 -13.92 -6.21 13.38
CA PHE A 96 -14.80 -5.12 13.00
C PHE A 96 -15.81 -4.93 14.13
N VAL A 97 -15.92 -3.72 14.66
CA VAL A 97 -16.75 -3.43 15.83
C VAL A 97 -17.67 -2.26 15.53
N GLU A 98 -18.94 -2.43 15.86
CA GLU A 98 -19.98 -1.43 15.67
C GLU A 98 -20.72 -1.15 16.97
N ALA A 99 -20.98 0.13 17.24
CA ALA A 99 -21.91 0.57 18.27
C ALA A 99 -23.08 1.30 17.63
N LEU A 100 -24.28 0.82 17.94
CA LEU A 100 -25.56 1.45 17.59
C LEU A 100 -26.17 2.04 18.84
N ARG A 101 -26.54 3.31 18.78
CA ARG A 101 -27.27 4.01 19.83
C ARG A 101 -28.56 4.57 19.25
N VAL A 102 -29.70 4.03 19.67
CA VAL A 102 -31.02 4.47 19.21
C VAL A 102 -31.64 5.34 20.28
N THR A 103 -32.02 6.56 19.93
CA THR A 103 -32.64 7.53 20.83
C THR A 103 -34.04 7.87 20.33
N SER A 104 -35.05 7.74 21.20
CA SER A 104 -36.40 8.21 20.91
C SER A 104 -36.42 9.74 20.92
N ASN A 105 -37.07 10.34 19.93
CA ASN A 105 -37.33 11.77 19.88
C ASN A 105 -38.74 12.10 20.41
N ARG A 106 -39.49 11.09 20.88
CA ARG A 106 -40.88 11.20 21.31
C ARG A 106 -41.02 11.26 22.84
N PRO A 107 -42.01 12.00 23.35
CA PRO A 107 -42.36 12.03 24.77
C PRO A 107 -43.18 10.81 25.21
N GLU A 108 -43.55 9.91 24.29
CA GLU A 108 -44.21 8.63 24.59
C GLU A 108 -43.24 7.44 24.49
N PRO A 109 -43.50 6.34 25.24
CA PRO A 109 -42.79 5.08 25.03
C PRO A 109 -42.89 4.61 23.58
N THR A 110 -41.78 4.17 23.00
CA THR A 110 -41.69 3.77 21.59
C THR A 110 -40.98 2.42 21.49
N THR A 111 -41.62 1.46 20.81
CA THR A 111 -41.00 0.18 20.46
C THR A 111 -40.45 0.26 19.04
N ILE A 112 -39.18 -0.12 18.85
CA ILE A 112 -38.48 -0.08 17.57
C ILE A 112 -37.94 -1.48 17.24
N ARG A 113 -38.16 -1.97 16.01
CA ARG A 113 -37.57 -3.21 15.53
C ARG A 113 -36.30 -2.92 14.73
N LEU A 114 -35.16 -3.24 15.30
CA LEU A 114 -33.88 -3.22 14.57
C LEU A 114 -33.65 -4.56 13.89
N ALA A 115 -33.16 -4.52 12.65
CA ALA A 115 -32.70 -5.71 11.96
C ALA A 115 -31.42 -5.43 11.16
N LEU A 116 -30.42 -6.28 11.35
CA LEU A 116 -29.15 -6.24 10.63
C LEU A 116 -29.02 -7.46 9.74
N THR A 117 -28.91 -7.24 8.43
CA THR A 117 -28.69 -8.32 7.46
C THR A 117 -27.20 -8.49 7.20
N VAL A 118 -26.68 -9.68 7.51
CA VAL A 118 -25.25 -10.00 7.47
C VAL A 118 -24.95 -11.20 6.58
N ASP A 119 -23.80 -11.20 5.91
CA ASP A 119 -23.30 -12.34 5.14
C ASP A 119 -21.78 -12.32 5.03
N ALA A 120 -21.20 -13.50 4.82
CA ALA A 120 -19.77 -13.71 4.60
C ALA A 120 -19.57 -14.72 3.48
N ASP A 121 -19.09 -14.25 2.32
CA ASP A 121 -18.87 -15.10 1.16
C ASP A 121 -17.43 -15.61 1.02
N PHE A 122 -16.47 -15.05 1.78
CA PHE A 122 -15.04 -15.39 1.75
C PHE A 122 -14.44 -15.28 0.35
N THR A 123 -14.94 -14.33 -0.46
CA THR A 123 -14.38 -14.02 -1.78
C THR A 123 -12.94 -13.53 -1.61
N ASP A 124 -12.02 -14.12 -2.36
CA ASP A 124 -10.63 -13.67 -2.42
C ASP A 124 -10.57 -12.37 -3.24
N GLN A 125 -9.77 -11.40 -2.81
CA GLN A 125 -9.67 -10.09 -3.46
C GLN A 125 -9.30 -10.17 -4.95
N PHE A 126 -8.60 -11.21 -5.42
CA PHE A 126 -8.31 -11.37 -6.85
C PHE A 126 -9.56 -11.67 -7.68
N GLU A 127 -10.62 -12.20 -7.06
CA GLU A 127 -11.92 -12.40 -7.72
C GLU A 127 -12.71 -11.08 -7.86
N LEU A 128 -12.28 -10.02 -7.17
CA LEU A 128 -12.93 -8.70 -7.17
C LEU A 128 -12.22 -7.68 -8.06
N ARG A 129 -11.07 -8.04 -8.62
CA ARG A 129 -10.33 -7.16 -9.53
C ARG A 129 -11.08 -7.00 -10.85
N SER A 130 -10.90 -5.85 -11.49
CA SER A 130 -11.50 -5.54 -12.79
C SER A 130 -10.77 -6.20 -13.98
N ASP A 131 -10.09 -7.33 -13.76
CA ASP A 131 -9.41 -8.11 -14.81
C ASP A 131 -10.29 -9.22 -15.40
N HIS A 132 -11.55 -9.31 -14.94
CA HIS A 132 -12.58 -10.24 -15.39
C HIS A 132 -12.20 -11.73 -15.27
N ARG A 133 -11.20 -12.06 -14.44
CA ARG A 133 -10.79 -13.45 -14.20
C ARG A 133 -11.80 -14.15 -13.31
N THR A 134 -12.11 -15.40 -13.66
CA THR A 134 -12.95 -16.29 -12.86
C THR A 134 -12.15 -17.48 -12.36
N TYR A 135 -12.35 -17.86 -11.10
CA TYR A 135 -11.59 -18.92 -10.45
C TYR A 135 -12.53 -20.04 -10.00
N ALA A 136 -12.30 -21.25 -10.50
CA ALA A 136 -13.05 -22.42 -10.05
C ALA A 136 -12.63 -22.80 -8.62
N LYS A 137 -13.62 -23.06 -7.75
CA LYS A 137 -13.44 -23.51 -6.37
C LYS A 137 -14.26 -24.78 -6.09
N PRO A 138 -13.92 -25.91 -6.75
CA PRO A 138 -14.66 -27.16 -6.57
C PRO A 138 -14.56 -27.64 -5.11
N GLY A 139 -15.67 -28.19 -4.59
CA GLY A 139 -15.73 -28.69 -3.21
C GLY A 139 -15.74 -27.61 -2.14
N ALA A 140 -15.91 -26.34 -2.50
CA ALA A 140 -16.09 -25.26 -1.54
C ALA A 140 -17.44 -25.39 -0.80
N LEU A 141 -17.39 -25.42 0.53
CA LEU A 141 -18.55 -25.55 1.40
C LEU A 141 -18.68 -24.31 2.28
N ARG A 142 -19.89 -23.78 2.38
CA ARG A 142 -20.26 -22.68 3.29
C ARG A 142 -21.30 -23.17 4.29
N SER A 143 -21.04 -22.96 5.57
CA SER A 143 -21.97 -23.27 6.65
C SER A 143 -22.23 -22.03 7.51
N ARG A 144 -23.40 -21.99 8.13
CA ARG A 144 -23.82 -20.92 9.04
C ARG A 144 -24.36 -21.57 10.30
N GLN A 145 -23.87 -21.17 11.45
CA GLN A 145 -24.28 -21.68 12.75
C GLN A 145 -24.79 -20.53 13.60
N VAL A 146 -26.06 -20.56 13.97
CA VAL A 146 -26.62 -19.62 14.95
C VAL A 146 -26.01 -19.93 16.31
N LEU A 147 -25.61 -18.88 17.02
CA LEU A 147 -25.07 -18.92 18.38
C LEU A 147 -26.08 -18.24 19.31
N ASP A 148 -25.91 -18.41 20.62
CA ASP A 148 -26.79 -17.80 21.62
C ASP A 148 -26.76 -16.26 21.56
N ASP A 149 -25.61 -15.67 21.20
CA ASP A 149 -25.37 -14.24 21.12
C ASP A 149 -25.09 -13.72 19.70
N GLY A 150 -25.33 -14.54 18.66
CA GLY A 150 -25.08 -14.13 17.28
C GLY A 150 -25.00 -15.27 16.28
N ILE A 151 -23.97 -15.24 15.42
CA ILE A 151 -23.83 -16.20 14.31
C ILE A 151 -22.38 -16.40 13.87
N GLU A 152 -22.05 -17.62 13.47
CA GLU A 152 -20.78 -17.96 12.82
C GLU A 152 -20.98 -18.39 11.36
N PHE A 153 -20.20 -17.80 10.46
CA PHE A 153 -20.03 -18.23 9.08
C PHE A 153 -18.72 -19.02 8.95
N THR A 154 -18.75 -20.18 8.30
CA THR A 154 -17.55 -20.97 8.02
C THR A 154 -17.46 -21.27 6.53
N TYR A 155 -16.26 -21.13 5.97
CA TYR A 155 -15.87 -21.56 4.64
C TYR A 155 -14.81 -22.64 4.70
N ARG A 156 -15.00 -23.72 3.93
CA ARG A 156 -14.05 -24.83 3.81
C ARG A 156 -13.84 -25.21 2.35
N ARG A 157 -12.60 -25.50 1.98
CA ARG A 157 -12.24 -26.12 0.70
C ARG A 157 -10.96 -26.92 0.89
N ALA A 158 -11.01 -28.24 0.72
CA ALA A 158 -9.91 -29.14 1.08
C ALA A 158 -9.39 -28.82 2.52
N GLU A 159 -8.10 -28.54 2.69
CA GLU A 159 -7.47 -28.13 3.95
C GLU A 159 -7.74 -26.67 4.35
N TRP A 160 -8.19 -25.84 3.41
CA TRP A 160 -8.49 -24.43 3.68
C TRP A 160 -9.73 -24.30 4.55
N ARG A 161 -9.61 -23.49 5.62
CA ARG A 161 -10.71 -23.16 6.53
C ARG A 161 -10.61 -21.71 6.97
N SER A 162 -11.68 -20.95 6.77
CA SER A 162 -11.84 -19.60 7.31
C SER A 162 -13.18 -19.47 8.03
N CYS A 163 -13.23 -18.64 9.06
CA CYS A 163 -14.43 -18.41 9.87
C CYS A 163 -14.60 -16.91 10.14
N THR A 164 -15.86 -16.46 10.17
CA THR A 164 -16.27 -15.14 10.66
C THR A 164 -17.31 -15.33 11.74
N THR A 165 -17.04 -14.90 12.96
CA THR A 165 -18.01 -14.92 14.06
C THR A 165 -18.53 -13.50 14.29
N ILE A 166 -19.84 -13.35 14.37
CA ILE A 166 -20.54 -12.11 14.71
C ILE A 166 -21.24 -12.34 16.05
N THR A 167 -20.98 -11.48 17.03
CA THR A 167 -21.62 -11.49 18.35
C THR A 167 -22.23 -10.13 18.63
N ALA A 168 -23.29 -10.09 19.42
CA ALA A 168 -24.00 -8.86 19.75
C ALA A 168 -24.35 -8.79 21.24
N ASP A 169 -24.32 -7.57 21.77
CA ASP A 169 -24.70 -7.25 23.14
C ASP A 169 -25.64 -6.03 23.14
N PRO A 170 -26.95 -6.21 23.43
CA PRO A 170 -27.61 -7.46 23.81
C PRO A 170 -27.68 -8.49 22.66
N ALA A 171 -27.84 -9.77 23.01
CA ALA A 171 -28.03 -10.86 22.06
C ALA A 171 -29.28 -10.63 21.17
N PRO A 172 -29.27 -11.07 19.90
CA PRO A 172 -30.45 -10.96 19.03
C PRO A 172 -31.59 -11.85 19.54
N GLU A 173 -32.82 -11.36 19.48
CA GLU A 173 -34.03 -12.13 19.80
C GLU A 173 -34.29 -13.23 18.77
N ALA A 174 -33.88 -13.00 17.52
CA ALA A 174 -34.01 -13.96 16.44
C ALA A 174 -32.91 -13.79 15.39
N VAL A 175 -32.56 -14.91 14.75
CA VAL A 175 -31.69 -14.97 13.56
C VAL A 175 -32.47 -15.63 12.43
N GLU A 176 -32.99 -14.81 11.51
CA GLU A 176 -33.86 -15.23 10.42
C GLU A 176 -33.08 -15.59 9.15
N GLU A 177 -33.59 -16.56 8.37
CA GLU A 177 -33.07 -16.87 7.04
C GLU A 177 -33.62 -15.90 5.98
N THR A 178 -32.76 -15.45 5.05
CA THR A 178 -33.14 -14.48 4.00
C THR A 178 -33.25 -15.09 2.59
N GLY A 179 -33.07 -16.41 2.46
CA GLY A 179 -33.11 -17.14 1.19
C GLY A 179 -31.82 -17.07 0.34
N THR A 180 -30.92 -16.11 0.56
CA THR A 180 -29.70 -15.92 -0.25
C THR A 180 -28.41 -16.22 0.52
N GLY A 181 -28.47 -17.06 1.56
CA GLY A 181 -27.32 -17.39 2.40
C GLY A 181 -27.02 -16.40 3.53
N ALA A 182 -27.41 -15.14 3.35
CA ALA A 182 -27.39 -14.10 4.38
C ALA A 182 -28.37 -14.42 5.52
N ARG A 183 -28.13 -13.78 6.67
CA ARG A 183 -28.89 -13.97 7.91
C ARG A 183 -29.30 -12.61 8.46
N ARG A 184 -30.50 -12.53 9.02
CA ARG A 184 -31.02 -11.28 9.59
C ARG A 184 -31.11 -11.43 11.10
N LEU A 185 -30.28 -10.69 11.81
CA LEU A 185 -30.32 -10.59 13.27
C LEU A 185 -31.34 -9.51 13.65
N VAL A 186 -32.18 -9.80 14.66
CA VAL A 186 -33.34 -8.96 15.01
C VAL A 186 -33.33 -8.63 16.50
N TRP A 187 -33.68 -7.38 16.82
CA TRP A 187 -33.89 -6.90 18.19
C TRP A 187 -35.18 -6.07 18.26
N THR A 188 -35.92 -6.21 19.36
CA THR A 188 -37.04 -5.34 19.71
C THR A 188 -36.59 -4.44 20.84
N LEU A 189 -36.51 -3.13 20.59
CA LEU A 189 -36.05 -2.15 21.55
C LEU A 189 -37.23 -1.36 22.11
N ASP A 190 -37.50 -1.53 23.40
CA ASP A 190 -38.46 -0.70 24.12
C ASP A 190 -37.77 0.53 24.69
N LEU A 191 -38.09 1.70 24.15
CA LEU A 191 -37.54 2.98 24.57
C LEU A 191 -38.55 3.73 25.44
N ALA A 192 -38.09 4.17 26.61
CA ALA A 192 -38.81 5.17 27.41
C ALA A 192 -38.98 6.48 26.63
N PRO A 193 -39.88 7.39 27.06
CA PRO A 193 -39.92 8.78 26.58
C PRO A 193 -38.52 9.39 26.53
N HIS A 194 -38.10 9.84 25.35
CA HIS A 194 -36.74 10.35 25.09
C HIS A 194 -35.58 9.42 25.51
N GLY A 195 -35.88 8.13 25.69
CA GLY A 195 -34.96 7.11 26.14
C GLY A 195 -33.98 6.68 25.05
N THR A 196 -32.88 6.07 25.50
CA THR A 196 -31.82 5.57 24.62
C THR A 196 -31.54 4.10 24.90
N ALA A 197 -31.40 3.31 23.84
CA ALA A 197 -30.84 1.96 23.89
C ALA A 197 -29.50 1.90 23.15
N ARG A 198 -28.62 1.01 23.60
CA ARG A 198 -27.31 0.75 23.01
C ARG A 198 -27.19 -0.73 22.64
N LEU A 199 -26.64 -0.98 21.46
CA LEU A 199 -26.31 -2.30 20.93
C LEU A 199 -24.85 -2.25 20.43
N VAL A 200 -24.05 -3.24 20.80
CA VAL A 200 -22.67 -3.38 20.33
C VAL A 200 -22.52 -4.69 19.57
N LEU A 201 -22.08 -4.61 18.32
CA LEU A 201 -21.77 -5.78 17.49
C LEU A 201 -20.26 -5.94 17.33
N ARG A 202 -19.79 -7.17 17.46
CA ARG A 202 -18.37 -7.51 17.34
C ARG A 202 -18.21 -8.64 16.34
N VAL A 203 -17.40 -8.40 15.33
CA VAL A 203 -17.08 -9.35 14.26
C VAL A 203 -15.61 -9.72 14.36
N ILE A 204 -15.33 -11.02 14.35
CA ILE A 204 -13.98 -11.57 14.41
C ILE A 204 -13.75 -12.52 13.25
N ALA A 205 -12.71 -12.26 12.47
CA ALA A 205 -12.25 -13.12 11.39
C ALA A 205 -11.17 -14.06 11.90
N ARG A 206 -11.33 -15.35 11.63
CA ARG A 206 -10.29 -16.36 11.77
C ARG A 206 -9.93 -16.84 10.36
N PRO A 207 -8.99 -16.17 9.66
CA PRO A 207 -8.55 -16.60 8.36
C PRO A 207 -7.77 -17.92 8.47
N HIS A 208 -7.59 -18.61 7.33
CA HIS A 208 -6.84 -19.86 7.31
C HIS A 208 -5.43 -19.70 7.90
N GLY A 209 -4.99 -20.71 8.66
CA GLY A 209 -3.70 -20.72 9.32
C GLY A 209 -3.56 -19.78 10.52
N GLU A 210 -4.58 -19.00 10.88
CA GLU A 210 -4.53 -18.15 12.09
C GLU A 210 -4.57 -19.03 13.35
N ARG A 211 -3.50 -18.92 14.15
CA ARG A 211 -3.33 -19.69 15.40
C ARG A 211 -3.36 -18.79 16.63
N ARG A 212 -3.28 -17.47 16.45
CA ARG A 212 -3.21 -16.52 17.55
C ARG A 212 -4.58 -16.37 18.22
N ALA A 213 -4.56 -16.17 19.53
CA ALA A 213 -5.75 -15.73 20.26
C ALA A 213 -6.04 -14.28 19.91
N LEU A 214 -7.06 -14.04 19.08
CA LEU A 214 -7.46 -12.70 18.69
C LEU A 214 -8.14 -11.99 19.86
N ARG A 215 -7.68 -10.78 20.17
CA ARG A 215 -8.34 -9.92 21.16
C ARG A 215 -9.54 -9.28 20.51
N VAL A 216 -10.72 -9.51 21.07
CA VAL A 216 -11.95 -8.87 20.63
C VAL A 216 -12.04 -7.49 21.27
N PRO A 217 -12.00 -6.39 20.50
CA PRO A 217 -12.18 -5.06 21.08
C PRO A 217 -13.58 -4.91 21.69
N ARG A 218 -13.68 -4.17 22.80
CA ARG A 218 -14.95 -4.03 23.51
C ARG A 218 -15.95 -3.19 22.75
N ASP A 219 -15.53 -2.09 22.15
CA ASP A 219 -16.38 -1.18 21.38
C ASP A 219 -15.51 -0.36 20.40
N PRO A 220 -16.09 0.49 19.54
CA PRO A 220 -15.30 1.28 18.60
C PRO A 220 -14.33 2.25 19.27
N ALA A 221 -14.63 2.72 20.49
CA ALA A 221 -13.74 3.60 21.24
C ALA A 221 -12.44 2.90 21.63
N ALA A 222 -12.52 1.64 22.09
CA ALA A 222 -11.33 0.86 22.41
C ALA A 222 -10.40 0.65 21.20
N VAL A 223 -10.94 0.51 19.99
CA VAL A 223 -10.14 0.40 18.76
C VAL A 223 -9.46 1.73 18.43
N ARG A 224 -10.20 2.84 18.54
CA ARG A 224 -9.65 4.17 18.31
C ARG A 224 -8.54 4.53 19.30
N ASP A 225 -8.70 4.18 20.58
CA ASP A 225 -7.67 4.43 21.59
C ASP A 225 -6.38 3.66 21.28
N GLN A 226 -6.49 2.43 20.77
CA GLN A 226 -5.34 1.63 20.30
C GLN A 226 -4.66 2.26 19.08
N LEU A 227 -5.44 2.76 18.13
CA LEU A 227 -4.92 3.48 16.96
C LEU A 227 -4.19 4.75 17.38
N LEU A 228 -4.83 5.60 18.19
CA LEU A 228 -4.23 6.84 18.71
C LEU A 228 -2.94 6.58 19.49
N ALA A 229 -2.88 5.49 20.26
CA ALA A 229 -1.64 5.08 20.94
C ALA A 229 -0.54 4.72 19.94
N ALA A 230 -0.84 3.91 18.92
CA ALA A 230 0.11 3.54 17.88
C ALA A 230 0.57 4.75 17.04
N GLU A 231 -0.34 5.67 16.73
CA GLU A 231 -0.01 6.95 16.07
C GLU A 231 0.91 7.80 16.95
N GLY A 232 0.62 7.88 18.25
CA GLY A 232 1.45 8.56 19.24
C GLY A 232 2.89 8.02 19.26
N GLU A 233 3.07 6.70 19.32
CA GLU A 233 4.39 6.05 19.22
C GLU A 233 5.10 6.39 17.91
N PHE A 234 4.38 6.40 16.79
CA PHE A 234 4.94 6.77 15.49
C PHE A 234 5.31 8.25 15.38
N MET A 235 4.75 9.15 16.19
CA MET A 235 5.07 10.58 16.21
C MET A 235 6.11 10.98 17.27
N GLU A 236 6.25 10.21 18.35
CA GLU A 236 7.12 10.49 19.50
C GLU A 236 8.58 10.86 19.15
N GLY A 237 9.01 12.09 19.44
CA GLY A 237 10.40 12.50 19.21
C GLY A 237 10.75 12.81 17.75
N VAL A 238 9.77 12.88 16.84
CA VAL A 238 9.96 13.48 15.51
C VAL A 238 9.93 15.00 15.64
N ALA A 239 11.01 15.67 15.24
CA ALA A 239 11.05 17.13 15.19
C ALA A 239 10.43 17.62 13.88
N PHE A 240 9.28 18.29 13.98
CA PHE A 240 8.61 18.89 12.83
C PHE A 240 9.09 20.32 12.57
N PRO A 241 9.13 20.76 11.30
CA PRO A 241 9.56 22.10 10.95
C PRO A 241 8.53 23.15 11.43
N THR A 242 9.00 24.18 12.13
CA THR A 242 8.14 25.30 12.57
C THR A 242 7.90 26.33 11.46
N GLY A 243 8.85 26.46 10.53
CA GLY A 243 8.77 27.41 9.40
C GLY A 243 7.91 26.93 8.23
N TRP A 244 7.39 25.70 8.28
CA TRP A 244 6.53 25.14 7.23
C TRP A 244 5.43 24.24 7.82
N PRO A 245 4.37 24.82 8.39
CA PRO A 245 3.30 24.09 9.08
C PRO A 245 2.59 23.04 8.23
N GLU A 246 2.44 23.29 6.92
CA GLU A 246 1.77 22.39 5.99
C GLU A 246 2.59 21.11 5.77
N LEU A 247 3.92 21.23 5.68
CA LEU A 247 4.82 20.07 5.63
C LEU A 247 4.78 19.30 6.95
N ALA A 248 4.79 20.00 8.08
CA ALA A 248 4.67 19.37 9.40
C ALA A 248 3.37 18.56 9.53
N ALA A 249 2.23 19.12 9.10
CA ALA A 249 0.94 18.45 9.08
C ALA A 249 0.93 17.22 8.16
N ALA A 250 1.54 17.32 6.97
CA ALA A 250 1.67 16.19 6.05
C ALA A 250 2.57 15.07 6.63
N CYS A 251 3.67 15.41 7.30
CA CYS A 251 4.52 14.44 7.99
C CYS A 251 3.78 13.74 9.13
N ALA A 252 3.04 14.49 9.95
CA ALA A 252 2.25 13.93 11.06
C ALA A 252 1.17 12.97 10.54
N ARG A 253 0.41 13.36 9.50
CA ARG A 253 -0.59 12.49 8.86
C ARG A 253 0.04 11.26 8.22
N GLY A 254 1.20 11.40 7.58
CA GLY A 254 1.97 10.30 7.01
C GLY A 254 2.41 9.28 8.06
N LEU A 255 2.94 9.74 9.20
CA LEU A 255 3.31 8.86 10.32
C LEU A 255 2.11 8.14 10.92
N ALA A 256 0.97 8.82 11.06
CA ALA A 256 -0.27 8.20 11.51
C ALA A 256 -0.76 7.11 10.52
N ASP A 257 -0.67 7.37 9.22
CA ASP A 257 -0.98 6.36 8.20
C ASP A 257 -0.05 5.15 8.24
N LEU A 258 1.26 5.38 8.44
CA LEU A 258 2.24 4.31 8.60
C LEU A 258 1.99 3.47 9.85
N ALA A 259 1.49 4.06 10.94
CA ALA A 259 1.09 3.32 12.14
C ALA A 259 -0.06 2.35 11.85
N ALA A 260 -1.05 2.78 11.05
CA ALA A 260 -2.17 1.96 10.63
C ALA A 260 -1.80 0.91 9.55
N LEU A 261 -0.79 1.18 8.70
CA LEU A 261 -0.38 0.33 7.58
C LEU A 261 0.74 -0.68 7.95
N GLN A 262 0.60 -1.36 9.09
CA GLN A 262 1.56 -2.36 9.57
C GLN A 262 1.04 -3.80 9.44
N VAL A 263 1.51 -4.55 8.45
CA VAL A 263 1.14 -5.96 8.26
C VAL A 263 2.07 -6.89 9.05
N PRO A 264 1.56 -8.02 9.58
CA PRO A 264 2.40 -9.01 10.23
C PRO A 264 3.32 -9.69 9.21
N ALA A 265 4.57 -9.92 9.61
CA ALA A 265 5.56 -10.69 8.86
C ALA A 265 6.39 -11.55 9.82
N THR A 266 7.16 -12.49 9.27
CA THR A 266 8.02 -13.39 10.05
C THR A 266 9.48 -13.12 9.73
N GLY A 267 10.31 -12.93 10.76
CA GLY A 267 11.75 -12.74 10.64
C GLY A 267 12.52 -14.04 10.40
N THR A 268 13.83 -13.91 10.20
CA THR A 268 14.73 -15.03 9.88
C THR A 268 14.76 -16.11 10.96
N ASP A 269 14.56 -15.74 12.23
CA ASP A 269 14.53 -16.68 13.36
C ASP A 269 13.10 -16.99 13.84
N GLY A 270 12.08 -16.68 13.01
CA GLY A 270 10.69 -16.86 13.37
C GLY A 270 10.10 -15.73 14.21
N GLU A 271 10.79 -14.59 14.30
CA GLU A 271 10.31 -13.42 15.05
C GLU A 271 9.00 -12.88 14.45
N GLU A 272 8.05 -12.49 15.29
CA GLU A 272 6.86 -11.76 14.83
C GLU A 272 7.22 -10.29 14.59
N LEU A 273 7.19 -9.90 13.32
CA LEU A 273 7.53 -8.56 12.86
C LEU A 273 6.28 -7.83 12.34
N ARG A 274 6.37 -6.50 12.31
CA ARG A 274 5.41 -5.61 11.66
C ARG A 274 6.16 -4.80 10.63
N VAL A 275 5.69 -4.85 9.38
CA VAL A 275 6.33 -4.17 8.26
C VAL A 275 5.31 -3.29 7.54
N PRO A 276 5.75 -2.20 6.89
CA PRO A 276 4.85 -1.40 6.07
C PRO A 276 4.17 -2.26 4.99
N ALA A 277 2.85 -2.14 4.88
CA ALA A 277 2.06 -2.76 3.82
C ALA A 277 2.22 -2.00 2.50
N GLY A 278 1.85 -2.58 1.35
CA GLY A 278 1.75 -1.81 0.09
C GLY A 278 0.72 -0.69 0.20
N GLY A 279 -0.57 -1.04 0.24
CA GLY A 279 -1.65 -0.05 0.36
C GLY A 279 -3.05 -0.66 0.33
N ALA A 280 -4.01 0.05 0.93
CA ALA A 280 -5.42 -0.37 0.93
C ALA A 280 -6.19 0.28 -0.22
N PRO A 281 -7.08 -0.46 -0.93
CA PRO A 281 -7.59 -1.78 -0.55
C PRO A 281 -6.89 -2.99 -1.20
N TRP A 282 -6.04 -2.78 -2.22
CA TRP A 282 -5.61 -3.87 -3.12
C TRP A 282 -4.30 -4.57 -2.75
N PHE A 283 -3.46 -3.91 -1.95
CA PHE A 283 -2.07 -4.29 -1.66
C PHE A 283 -1.79 -4.30 -0.16
N LEU A 284 -2.79 -4.61 0.68
CA LEU A 284 -2.64 -4.66 2.14
C LEU A 284 -1.91 -5.95 2.58
N THR A 285 -0.68 -6.09 2.08
CA THR A 285 0.23 -7.21 2.29
C THR A 285 1.69 -6.74 2.18
N LEU A 286 2.64 -7.65 2.39
CA LEU A 286 4.06 -7.36 2.15
C LEU A 286 4.35 -7.28 0.64
N ILE A 287 4.49 -6.04 0.16
CA ILE A 287 5.09 -5.72 -1.14
C ILE A 287 6.50 -5.21 -0.86
N ALA A 288 7.51 -5.97 -1.27
CA ALA A 288 8.89 -5.76 -0.82
C ALA A 288 9.42 -4.38 -1.19
N ARG A 289 9.27 -3.98 -2.46
CA ARG A 289 9.69 -2.67 -2.96
C ARG A 289 9.04 -1.52 -2.17
N ASP A 290 7.75 -1.63 -1.89
CA ASP A 290 6.99 -0.60 -1.19
C ASP A 290 7.45 -0.50 0.26
N ALA A 291 7.65 -1.64 0.93
CA ALA A 291 8.21 -1.69 2.28
C ALA A 291 9.65 -1.14 2.35
N LEU A 292 10.49 -1.44 1.35
CA LEU A 292 11.87 -0.96 1.26
C LEU A 292 11.93 0.56 1.09
N LEU A 293 11.21 1.12 0.11
CA LEU A 293 11.19 2.56 -0.13
C LEU A 293 10.55 3.34 1.02
N THR A 294 9.44 2.84 1.57
CA THR A 294 8.81 3.40 2.77
C THR A 294 9.79 3.43 3.94
N SER A 295 10.51 2.32 4.15
CA SER A 295 11.50 2.23 5.22
C SER A 295 12.66 3.19 5.00
N LEU A 296 13.15 3.36 3.76
CA LEU A 296 14.19 4.34 3.43
C LEU A 296 13.75 5.78 3.72
N PHE A 297 12.52 6.15 3.36
CA PHE A 297 11.99 7.49 3.61
C PHE A 297 11.77 7.77 5.11
N ALA A 298 11.30 6.75 5.85
CA ALA A 298 11.05 6.88 7.28
C ALA A 298 12.32 6.76 8.13
N LEU A 299 13.38 6.12 7.62
CA LEU A 299 14.61 5.76 8.35
C LEU A 299 15.20 6.91 9.19
N PRO A 300 15.28 8.16 8.72
CA PRO A 300 15.85 9.25 9.52
C PRO A 300 15.09 9.54 10.82
N TYR A 301 13.80 9.19 10.89
CA TYR A 301 12.87 9.51 11.97
C TYR A 301 12.39 8.27 12.73
N ARG A 302 12.30 7.14 12.02
CA ARG A 302 11.79 5.85 12.48
C ARG A 302 12.60 4.71 11.87
N PRO A 303 13.66 4.23 12.54
CA PRO A 303 14.48 3.13 12.03
C PRO A 303 13.84 1.74 12.22
N ARG A 304 12.88 1.59 13.14
CA ARG A 304 12.29 0.28 13.46
C ARG A 304 11.62 -0.43 12.25
N PRO A 305 10.83 0.26 11.40
CA PRO A 305 10.29 -0.36 10.18
C PRO A 305 11.39 -0.91 9.26
N ALA A 306 12.52 -0.20 9.10
CA ALA A 306 13.63 -0.66 8.28
C ALA A 306 14.24 -1.98 8.80
N ALA A 307 14.51 -2.08 10.10
CA ALA A 307 15.00 -3.32 10.70
C ALA A 307 14.03 -4.48 10.50
N ALA A 308 12.73 -4.25 10.74
CA ALA A 308 11.69 -5.27 10.54
C ALA A 308 11.59 -5.71 9.07
N THR A 309 11.61 -4.77 8.12
CA THR A 309 11.57 -5.05 6.68
C THR A 309 12.78 -5.85 6.23
N LEU A 310 13.99 -5.52 6.70
CA LEU A 310 15.21 -6.29 6.38
C LEU A 310 15.08 -7.75 6.84
N HIS A 311 14.70 -7.99 8.08
CA HIS A 311 14.55 -9.35 8.61
C HIS A 311 13.41 -10.14 7.94
N ALA A 312 12.27 -9.50 7.67
CA ALA A 312 11.15 -10.14 6.98
C ALA A 312 11.48 -10.53 5.53
N LEU A 313 12.18 -9.66 4.79
CA LEU A 313 12.58 -9.94 3.41
C LEU A 313 13.68 -11.00 3.34
N ALA A 314 14.62 -11.00 4.28
CA ALA A 314 15.63 -12.06 4.38
C ALA A 314 14.99 -13.43 4.63
N ALA A 315 13.96 -13.51 5.48
CA ALA A 315 13.21 -14.76 5.75
C ALA A 315 12.43 -15.30 4.54
N THR A 316 12.17 -14.45 3.55
CA THR A 316 11.45 -14.79 2.31
C THR A 316 12.37 -14.79 1.09
N GLN A 317 13.67 -14.60 1.26
CA GLN A 317 14.64 -14.64 0.17
C GLN A 317 14.65 -16.03 -0.50
N ALA A 318 14.69 -16.05 -1.83
CA ALA A 318 14.70 -17.29 -2.57
C ALA A 318 15.98 -18.10 -2.28
N THR A 319 15.79 -19.32 -1.78
CA THR A 319 16.83 -20.35 -1.66
C THR A 319 16.66 -21.31 -2.84
N GLY A 320 17.76 -21.81 -3.42
CA GLY A 320 17.72 -22.65 -4.65
C GLY A 320 17.02 -24.01 -4.52
N GLY A 321 16.36 -24.31 -3.40
CA GLY A 321 15.59 -25.53 -3.19
C GLY A 321 14.18 -25.46 -3.81
N GLY A 322 13.68 -26.60 -4.28
CA GLY A 322 12.43 -26.78 -5.05
C GLY A 322 11.10 -26.48 -4.34
N GLY A 323 11.04 -25.41 -3.54
CA GLY A 323 9.81 -24.79 -3.04
C GLY A 323 9.80 -23.26 -3.24
N GLY A 324 10.75 -22.71 -3.99
CA GLY A 324 10.80 -21.30 -4.35
C GLY A 324 9.59 -20.95 -5.22
N GLY A 325 8.73 -20.07 -4.73
CA GLY A 325 7.55 -19.61 -5.47
C GLY A 325 7.88 -19.02 -6.86
N ARG A 326 6.86 -18.58 -7.59
CA ARG A 326 7.03 -18.25 -9.01
C ARG A 326 8.09 -17.18 -9.25
N GLY A 327 9.03 -17.46 -10.14
CA GLY A 327 10.15 -16.58 -10.48
C GLY A 327 11.33 -16.62 -9.49
N ALA A 328 11.33 -17.53 -8.53
CA ALA A 328 12.42 -17.66 -7.56
C ALA A 328 13.75 -17.99 -8.24
N GLN A 329 14.78 -17.24 -7.87
CA GLN A 329 16.17 -17.47 -8.24
C GLN A 329 17.02 -17.32 -6.98
N PRO A 330 18.06 -18.15 -6.75
CA PRO A 330 18.90 -18.06 -5.57
C PRO A 330 19.34 -16.62 -5.27
N GLY A 331 19.10 -16.16 -4.04
CA GLY A 331 19.46 -14.82 -3.58
C GLY A 331 18.47 -13.70 -3.91
N LYS A 332 17.47 -13.96 -4.77
CA LYS A 332 16.47 -12.97 -5.15
C LYS A 332 15.53 -12.63 -3.99
N ILE A 333 15.25 -11.35 -3.78
CA ILE A 333 14.24 -10.88 -2.82
C ILE A 333 12.86 -10.95 -3.46
N VAL A 334 11.86 -11.36 -2.68
CA VAL A 334 10.46 -11.48 -3.12
C VAL A 334 9.91 -10.13 -3.60
N HIS A 335 8.99 -10.14 -4.55
CA HIS A 335 8.19 -8.96 -4.91
C HIS A 335 7.00 -8.81 -3.95
N GLU A 336 6.24 -9.88 -3.76
CA GLU A 336 4.97 -9.89 -3.03
C GLU A 336 4.74 -11.24 -2.34
N VAL A 337 4.23 -11.18 -1.12
CA VAL A 337 3.83 -12.35 -0.33
C VAL A 337 2.34 -12.22 -0.02
N ARG A 338 1.55 -13.24 -0.34
CA ARG A 338 0.11 -13.28 -0.04
C ARG A 338 -0.30 -14.55 0.64
N HIS A 339 -1.38 -14.45 1.40
CA HIS A 339 -1.89 -15.52 2.24
C HIS A 339 -3.31 -15.94 1.88
N GLY A 340 -3.95 -15.30 0.88
CA GLY A 340 -5.27 -15.65 0.38
C GLY A 340 -5.40 -17.07 -0.19
N GLU A 341 -6.64 -17.51 -0.31
CA GLU A 341 -7.00 -18.85 -0.76
C GLU A 341 -6.44 -19.15 -2.16
N LEU A 342 -6.53 -18.20 -3.09
CA LEU A 342 -6.08 -18.42 -4.45
C LEU A 342 -4.55 -18.53 -4.54
N ALA A 343 -3.83 -17.83 -3.67
CA ALA A 343 -2.38 -17.93 -3.56
C ALA A 343 -1.96 -19.27 -2.94
N HIS A 344 -2.69 -19.73 -1.92
CA HIS A 344 -2.47 -21.02 -1.25
C HIS A 344 -2.59 -22.20 -2.23
N PHE A 345 -3.63 -22.23 -3.06
CA PHE A 345 -3.82 -23.29 -4.07
C PHE A 345 -3.08 -23.05 -5.39
N GLY A 346 -2.21 -22.03 -5.48
CA GLY A 346 -1.41 -21.75 -6.68
C GLY A 346 -2.22 -21.28 -7.90
N GLN A 347 -3.47 -20.85 -7.71
CA GLN A 347 -4.32 -20.30 -8.78
C GLN A 347 -3.89 -18.87 -9.17
N VAL A 348 -3.18 -18.19 -8.27
CA VAL A 348 -2.44 -16.96 -8.54
C VAL A 348 -1.00 -17.13 -8.01
N PRO A 349 0.00 -16.44 -8.61
CA PRO A 349 1.40 -16.69 -8.27
C PRO A 349 1.87 -16.06 -6.95
N TYR A 350 0.99 -15.32 -6.29
CA TYR A 350 1.35 -14.34 -5.24
C TYR A 350 1.62 -14.93 -3.86
N GLY A 351 1.60 -16.26 -3.68
CA GLY A 351 1.97 -16.86 -2.39
C GLY A 351 3.38 -16.43 -1.96
N ARG A 352 4.34 -16.62 -2.87
CA ARG A 352 5.65 -15.95 -2.85
C ARG A 352 6.03 -15.66 -4.28
N TYR A 353 5.82 -14.42 -4.72
CA TYR A 353 6.08 -14.03 -6.10
C TYR A 353 7.37 -13.24 -6.19
N TYR A 354 8.29 -13.64 -7.09
CA TYR A 354 9.61 -13.01 -7.24
C TYR A 354 9.74 -12.23 -8.56
N GLY A 355 8.64 -11.74 -9.11
CA GLY A 355 8.62 -10.89 -10.31
C GLY A 355 9.06 -9.45 -10.04
N SER A 356 10.22 -9.25 -9.41
CA SER A 356 10.83 -7.94 -9.17
C SER A 356 12.31 -7.95 -9.56
N VAL A 357 12.76 -6.90 -10.22
CA VAL A 357 14.18 -6.67 -10.56
C VAL A 357 14.85 -5.68 -9.61
N ASP A 358 14.05 -4.88 -8.90
CA ASP A 358 14.47 -3.77 -8.05
C ASP A 358 14.49 -4.07 -6.54
N ALA A 359 13.69 -5.02 -6.06
CA ALA A 359 13.63 -5.34 -4.63
C ALA A 359 14.98 -5.87 -4.09
N THR A 360 15.69 -6.70 -4.87
CA THR A 360 16.98 -7.25 -4.45
C THR A 360 18.06 -6.17 -4.26
N PRO A 361 18.32 -5.25 -5.21
CA PRO A 361 19.24 -4.15 -4.94
C PRO A 361 18.71 -3.19 -3.86
N LEU A 362 17.42 -2.89 -3.82
CA LEU A 362 16.85 -2.01 -2.77
C LEU A 362 17.01 -2.59 -1.35
N PHE A 363 16.99 -3.91 -1.19
CA PHE A 363 17.29 -4.57 0.08
C PHE A 363 18.71 -4.27 0.58
N LEU A 364 19.69 -4.31 -0.33
CA LEU A 364 21.09 -3.95 -0.03
C LEU A 364 21.24 -2.46 0.25
N VAL A 365 20.52 -1.61 -0.49
CA VAL A 365 20.49 -0.16 -0.25
C VAL A 365 19.97 0.15 1.15
N LEU A 366 18.84 -0.46 1.54
CA LEU A 366 18.27 -0.28 2.89
C LEU A 366 19.22 -0.81 3.98
N LEU A 367 19.88 -1.95 3.77
CA LEU A 367 20.83 -2.50 4.75
C LEU A 367 22.00 -1.54 5.00
N GLY A 368 22.57 -1.00 3.94
CA GLY A 368 23.65 -0.01 4.03
C GLY A 368 23.17 1.29 4.67
N ALA A 369 22.05 1.85 4.21
CA ALA A 369 21.48 3.09 4.74
C ALA A 369 21.10 2.95 6.23
N TYR A 370 20.51 1.83 6.63
CA TYR A 370 20.18 1.54 8.04
C TYR A 370 21.43 1.56 8.91
N THR A 371 22.47 0.82 8.50
CA THR A 371 23.71 0.68 9.26
C THR A 371 24.43 2.02 9.39
N GLU A 372 24.48 2.80 8.31
CA GLU A 372 25.03 4.16 8.30
C GLU A 372 24.25 5.09 9.23
N ARG A 373 22.91 5.13 9.10
CA ARG A 373 22.06 6.06 9.86
C ARG A 373 22.02 5.75 11.36
N THR A 374 21.97 4.47 11.72
CA THR A 374 21.80 4.05 13.12
C THR A 374 23.12 3.80 13.83
N SER A 375 24.22 3.64 13.07
CA SER A 375 25.50 3.13 13.59
C SER A 375 25.38 1.76 14.28
N ASP A 376 24.28 1.02 14.05
CA ASP A 376 24.07 -0.33 14.57
C ASP A 376 24.48 -1.38 13.51
N PRO A 377 25.62 -2.08 13.71
CA PRO A 377 26.08 -3.08 12.76
C PRO A 377 25.36 -4.43 12.91
N ALA A 378 24.49 -4.62 13.92
CA ALA A 378 23.92 -5.93 14.22
C ALA A 378 23.10 -6.52 13.06
N PRO A 379 22.19 -5.77 12.40
CA PRO A 379 21.49 -6.28 11.22
C PRO A 379 22.44 -6.59 10.06
N ALA A 380 23.45 -5.75 9.80
CA ALA A 380 24.44 -6.00 8.76
C ALA A 380 25.26 -7.28 9.00
N ARG A 381 25.69 -7.54 10.25
CA ARG A 381 26.39 -8.79 10.60
C ARG A 381 25.47 -10.00 10.45
N ARG A 382 24.25 -9.92 10.99
CA ARG A 382 23.30 -11.05 10.99
C ARG A 382 22.83 -11.39 9.57
N LEU A 383 22.63 -10.38 8.72
CA LEU A 383 22.12 -10.55 7.37
C LEU A 383 23.23 -10.66 6.31
N GLU A 384 24.50 -10.79 6.70
CA GLU A 384 25.62 -10.95 5.77
C GLU A 384 25.39 -12.08 4.73
N PRO A 385 24.95 -13.30 5.11
CA PRO A 385 24.71 -14.37 4.12
C PRO A 385 23.63 -13.98 3.11
N HIS A 386 22.58 -13.29 3.57
CA HIS A 386 21.48 -12.83 2.72
C HIS A 386 21.93 -11.70 1.77
N ALA A 387 22.76 -10.78 2.26
CA ALA A 387 23.33 -9.70 1.47
C ALA A 387 24.25 -10.24 0.37
N ARG A 388 25.16 -11.16 0.72
CA ARG A 388 26.04 -11.83 -0.26
C ARG A 388 25.24 -12.62 -1.30
N ALA A 389 24.18 -13.31 -0.89
CA ALA A 389 23.28 -14.00 -1.82
C ALA A 389 22.55 -13.03 -2.74
N ALA A 390 22.10 -11.88 -2.24
CA ALA A 390 21.46 -10.83 -3.05
C ALA A 390 22.43 -10.25 -4.10
N VAL A 391 23.69 -9.99 -3.74
CA VAL A 391 24.72 -9.60 -4.71
C VAL A 391 25.00 -10.72 -5.71
N GLY A 392 25.13 -11.96 -5.25
CA GLY A 392 25.30 -13.13 -6.13
C GLY A 392 24.17 -13.24 -7.15
N TRP A 393 22.92 -13.01 -6.73
CA TRP A 393 21.79 -12.89 -7.65
C TRP A 393 22.02 -11.78 -8.67
N MET A 394 22.38 -10.56 -8.27
CA MET A 394 22.59 -9.44 -9.19
C MET A 394 23.64 -9.74 -10.25
N LEU A 395 24.76 -10.36 -9.85
CA LEU A 395 25.87 -10.73 -10.73
C LEU A 395 25.47 -11.85 -11.71
N ASP A 396 24.90 -12.93 -11.20
CA ASP A 396 24.67 -14.14 -11.98
C ASP A 396 23.31 -14.14 -12.68
N HIS A 397 22.23 -14.27 -11.91
CA HIS A 397 20.88 -14.45 -12.41
C HIS A 397 20.21 -13.15 -12.87
N GLY A 398 20.55 -12.04 -12.24
CA GLY A 398 20.08 -10.70 -12.51
C GLY A 398 20.67 -10.13 -13.80
N GLY A 399 21.87 -10.60 -14.20
CA GLY A 399 22.45 -10.32 -15.50
C GLY A 399 23.62 -9.33 -15.51
N LEU A 400 24.08 -8.80 -14.37
CA LEU A 400 25.19 -7.84 -14.37
C LEU A 400 26.47 -8.43 -15.01
N THR A 401 26.80 -9.70 -14.75
CA THR A 401 27.98 -10.35 -15.35
C THR A 401 27.74 -10.75 -16.80
N THR A 402 26.57 -11.31 -17.12
CA THR A 402 26.31 -11.91 -18.45
C THR A 402 25.84 -10.90 -19.50
N ARG A 403 25.23 -9.79 -19.07
CA ARG A 403 24.60 -8.77 -19.93
C ARG A 403 25.07 -7.34 -19.62
N GLY A 404 25.81 -7.14 -18.52
CA GLY A 404 26.27 -5.81 -18.08
C GLY A 404 25.24 -5.02 -17.27
N TYR A 405 23.98 -5.49 -17.22
CA TYR A 405 22.83 -4.81 -16.61
C TYR A 405 21.89 -5.80 -15.92
N LEU A 406 21.12 -5.31 -14.95
CA LEU A 406 19.97 -6.06 -14.43
C LEU A 406 18.88 -6.16 -15.49
N VAL A 407 18.38 -7.39 -15.68
CA VAL A 407 17.41 -7.74 -16.71
C VAL A 407 16.14 -8.32 -16.08
N HIS A 408 14.99 -7.96 -16.63
CA HIS A 408 13.76 -8.69 -16.40
C HIS A 408 13.07 -9.09 -17.70
N ARG A 409 12.08 -9.97 -17.56
CA ARG A 409 11.21 -10.46 -18.64
C ARG A 409 9.79 -10.55 -18.13
N ALA A 410 8.83 -10.37 -19.03
CA ALA A 410 7.44 -10.66 -18.74
C ALA A 410 7.29 -12.12 -18.29
N ASP A 411 6.51 -12.34 -17.23
CA ASP A 411 6.36 -13.65 -16.61
C ASP A 411 4.91 -14.12 -16.68
N GLU A 412 4.63 -15.20 -17.43
CA GLU A 412 3.28 -15.58 -17.93
C GLU A 412 2.09 -15.20 -17.03
N GLY A 413 1.57 -15.95 -16.08
CA GLY A 413 0.46 -15.49 -15.21
C GLY A 413 0.78 -14.38 -14.16
N GLY A 414 1.77 -13.51 -14.40
CA GLY A 414 2.35 -12.56 -13.45
C GLY A 414 2.58 -11.17 -14.04
N LEU A 415 3.62 -10.46 -13.61
CA LEU A 415 3.92 -9.11 -14.06
C LEU A 415 4.65 -9.08 -15.41
N ALA A 416 4.24 -8.15 -16.26
CA ALA A 416 4.92 -7.86 -17.53
C ALA A 416 6.19 -7.03 -17.30
N ASN A 417 6.10 -5.98 -16.48
CA ASN A 417 7.24 -5.18 -16.04
C ASN A 417 7.53 -5.48 -14.57
N GLN A 418 8.80 -5.74 -14.25
CA GLN A 418 9.23 -6.15 -12.91
C GLN A 418 9.97 -5.05 -12.14
N ASN A 419 10.00 -3.83 -12.66
CA ASN A 419 10.46 -2.64 -11.95
C ASN A 419 9.28 -1.89 -11.35
N TRP A 420 9.57 -0.90 -10.49
CA TRP A 420 8.94 0.41 -10.56
C TRP A 420 7.50 0.52 -11.07
N LYS A 421 7.50 0.77 -12.37
CA LYS A 421 6.39 0.91 -13.29
C LYS A 421 5.90 -0.45 -13.75
N ASP A 422 5.19 -1.14 -12.89
CA ASP A 422 4.79 -2.54 -13.11
C ASP A 422 3.54 -2.73 -13.99
N SER A 423 2.92 -1.65 -14.50
CA SER A 423 1.81 -1.80 -15.46
C SER A 423 2.29 -2.34 -16.81
N PRO A 424 1.48 -3.16 -17.52
CA PRO A 424 1.94 -3.86 -18.74
C PRO A 424 2.36 -2.98 -19.92
N ASP A 425 2.02 -1.70 -19.89
CA ASP A 425 2.26 -0.71 -20.92
C ASP A 425 3.27 0.36 -20.50
N ALA A 426 3.87 0.26 -19.30
CA ALA A 426 4.58 1.37 -18.69
C ALA A 426 5.97 1.67 -19.27
N ILE A 427 6.69 0.62 -19.65
CA ILE A 427 7.95 0.74 -20.37
C ILE A 427 7.64 0.70 -21.87
N CYS A 428 7.74 1.85 -22.52
CA CYS A 428 7.46 2.02 -23.93
C CYS A 428 8.33 3.14 -24.52
N CYS A 429 8.53 3.12 -25.83
CA CYS A 429 9.12 4.23 -26.58
C CYS A 429 8.18 5.44 -26.57
N ALA A 430 8.67 6.60 -27.03
CA ALA A 430 7.90 7.84 -27.06
C ALA A 430 6.59 7.71 -27.87
N ASP A 431 6.60 6.88 -28.92
CA ASP A 431 5.43 6.56 -29.76
C ASP A 431 4.44 5.57 -29.12
N GLY A 432 4.78 4.99 -27.97
CA GLY A 432 3.98 3.97 -27.26
C GLY A 432 4.32 2.53 -27.62
N THR A 433 5.29 2.29 -28.52
CA THR A 433 5.77 0.95 -28.86
C THR A 433 6.43 0.29 -27.64
N ARG A 434 6.09 -0.98 -27.36
CA ARG A 434 6.62 -1.71 -26.20
C ARG A 434 7.85 -2.52 -26.57
N PRO A 435 8.84 -2.65 -25.67
CA PRO A 435 9.97 -3.53 -25.89
C PRO A 435 9.51 -4.99 -25.93
N THR A 436 10.18 -5.79 -26.76
CA THR A 436 9.99 -7.24 -26.81
C THR A 436 11.13 -7.97 -26.09
N GLY A 437 10.79 -8.98 -25.29
CA GLY A 437 11.77 -9.86 -24.66
C GLY A 437 12.37 -9.30 -23.36
N ALA A 438 13.70 -9.25 -23.28
CA ALA A 438 14.43 -8.78 -22.11
C ALA A 438 14.38 -7.25 -22.01
N VAL A 439 14.21 -6.73 -20.80
CA VAL A 439 14.17 -5.29 -20.52
C VAL A 439 15.17 -4.94 -19.43
N MET A 440 15.99 -3.92 -19.71
CA MET A 440 16.98 -3.34 -18.80
C MET A 440 16.51 -1.94 -18.40
N ALA A 441 15.61 -1.86 -17.42
CA ALA A 441 15.04 -0.59 -16.96
C ALA A 441 16.10 0.27 -16.27
N ALA A 442 16.14 1.57 -16.58
CA ALA A 442 17.18 2.48 -16.09
C ALA A 442 17.21 2.58 -14.57
N GLY A 443 16.04 2.79 -13.92
CA GLY A 443 15.96 2.92 -12.46
C GLY A 443 16.53 1.72 -11.69
N ALA A 444 16.35 0.50 -12.22
CA ALA A 444 16.92 -0.71 -11.60
C ALA A 444 18.46 -0.72 -11.64
N GLN A 445 19.07 -0.11 -12.65
CA GLN A 445 20.53 0.02 -12.75
C GLN A 445 21.06 1.03 -11.73
N GLY A 446 20.33 2.12 -11.51
CA GLY A 446 20.61 3.06 -10.42
C GLY A 446 20.63 2.37 -9.06
N TYR A 447 19.60 1.57 -8.76
CA TYR A 447 19.55 0.79 -7.52
C TYR A 447 20.69 -0.22 -7.42
N ALA A 448 21.04 -0.89 -8.51
CA ALA A 448 22.17 -1.83 -8.54
C ALA A 448 23.49 -1.14 -8.20
N TYR A 449 23.73 0.05 -8.74
CA TYR A 449 24.91 0.84 -8.44
C TYR A 449 25.00 1.21 -6.96
N ASP A 450 23.93 1.78 -6.39
CA ASP A 450 23.93 2.17 -4.97
C ASP A 450 24.06 0.94 -4.05
N ALA A 451 23.40 -0.16 -4.41
CA ALA A 451 23.52 -1.45 -3.71
C ALA A 451 24.97 -1.95 -3.66
N LEU A 452 25.67 -1.93 -4.80
CA LEU A 452 27.08 -2.36 -4.88
C LEU A 452 27.97 -1.46 -4.02
N ARG A 453 27.80 -0.13 -4.10
CA ARG A 453 28.60 0.81 -3.30
C ARG A 453 28.38 0.65 -1.80
N ARG A 454 27.12 0.56 -1.36
CA ARG A 454 26.78 0.40 0.06
C ARG A 454 27.22 -0.95 0.60
N THR A 455 27.09 -2.00 -0.21
CA THR A 455 27.56 -3.34 0.17
C THR A 455 29.08 -3.41 0.23
N ALA A 456 29.80 -2.72 -0.65
CA ALA A 456 31.25 -2.60 -0.55
C ALA A 456 31.69 -1.93 0.76
N TRP A 457 31.00 -0.84 1.15
CA TRP A 457 31.25 -0.18 2.43
C TRP A 457 30.97 -1.11 3.62
N LEU A 458 29.86 -1.86 3.61
CA LEU A 458 29.56 -2.87 4.64
C LEU A 458 30.63 -3.98 4.68
N ALA A 459 31.04 -4.48 3.52
CA ALA A 459 32.08 -5.51 3.42
C ALA A 459 33.38 -5.06 4.07
N ARG A 460 33.80 -3.83 3.78
CA ARG A 460 35.01 -3.22 4.34
C ARG A 460 34.90 -2.98 5.85
N THR A 461 33.79 -2.37 6.29
CA THR A 461 33.69 -1.79 7.65
C THR A 461 33.03 -2.70 8.68
N VAL A 462 32.18 -3.64 8.25
CA VAL A 462 31.40 -4.51 9.15
C VAL A 462 31.83 -5.98 9.03
N TRP A 463 32.06 -6.46 7.80
CA TRP A 463 32.39 -7.88 7.54
C TRP A 463 33.91 -8.15 7.44
N ALA A 464 34.73 -7.08 7.43
CA ALA A 464 36.19 -7.15 7.32
C ALA A 464 36.69 -7.93 6.08
N ASP A 465 36.00 -7.76 4.95
CA ASP A 465 36.29 -8.40 3.67
C ASP A 465 36.68 -7.36 2.61
N GLU A 466 37.95 -6.95 2.66
CA GLU A 466 38.53 -5.92 1.79
C GLU A 466 38.53 -6.33 0.30
N THR A 467 38.80 -7.60 0.02
CA THR A 467 38.82 -8.13 -1.36
C THR A 467 37.43 -8.06 -1.98
N TYR A 468 36.40 -8.49 -1.24
CA TYR A 468 35.03 -8.40 -1.73
C TYR A 468 34.59 -6.94 -1.90
N ALA A 469 34.94 -6.06 -0.97
CA ALA A 469 34.68 -4.63 -1.09
C ALA A 469 35.25 -4.03 -2.40
N ALA A 470 36.52 -4.31 -2.70
CA ALA A 470 37.17 -3.84 -3.92
C ALA A 470 36.51 -4.37 -5.21
N LEU A 471 36.08 -5.64 -5.22
CA LEU A 471 35.34 -6.22 -6.35
C LEU A 471 34.01 -5.52 -6.60
N LEU A 472 33.27 -5.19 -5.53
CA LEU A 472 31.98 -4.50 -5.64
C LEU A 472 32.16 -3.03 -6.07
N GLU A 473 33.19 -2.35 -5.59
CA GLU A 473 33.56 -1.01 -6.04
C GLU A 473 33.88 -0.98 -7.53
N GLN A 474 34.66 -1.96 -8.02
CA GLN A 474 34.95 -2.08 -9.44
C GLN A 474 33.68 -2.36 -10.25
N ALA A 475 32.83 -3.29 -9.81
CA ALA A 475 31.57 -3.60 -10.50
C ALA A 475 30.64 -2.38 -10.58
N ALA A 476 30.59 -1.56 -9.52
CA ALA A 476 29.83 -0.31 -9.51
C ALA A 476 30.41 0.73 -10.49
N ALA A 477 31.73 0.88 -10.53
CA ALA A 477 32.41 1.77 -11.49
C ALA A 477 32.13 1.34 -12.94
N ASP A 478 32.29 0.05 -13.25
CA ASP A 478 32.04 -0.47 -14.60
C ASP A 478 30.57 -0.31 -15.00
N LEU A 479 29.63 -0.51 -14.07
CA LEU A 479 28.21 -0.29 -14.33
C LEU A 479 27.90 1.16 -14.68
N ARG A 480 28.48 2.12 -13.95
CA ARG A 480 28.33 3.56 -14.24
C ARG A 480 28.85 3.90 -15.62
N ASP A 481 30.06 3.47 -15.96
CA ASP A 481 30.71 3.79 -17.24
C ASP A 481 29.93 3.19 -18.42
N ARG A 482 29.45 1.93 -18.28
CA ARG A 482 28.58 1.31 -19.28
C ARG A 482 27.26 2.06 -19.42
N PHE A 483 26.61 2.40 -18.30
CA PHE A 483 25.32 3.09 -18.31
C PHE A 483 25.42 4.42 -19.06
N GLN A 484 26.43 5.22 -18.78
CA GLN A 484 26.65 6.51 -19.45
C GLN A 484 26.79 6.34 -20.97
N ARG A 485 27.50 5.31 -21.43
CA ARG A 485 27.66 5.02 -22.86
C ARG A 485 26.36 4.55 -23.52
N ASP A 486 25.66 3.62 -22.89
CA ASP A 486 24.58 2.89 -23.55
C ASP A 486 23.21 3.56 -23.39
N PHE A 487 22.94 4.21 -22.24
CA PHE A 487 21.65 4.83 -21.94
C PHE A 487 21.56 6.32 -22.32
N TRP A 488 22.69 7.04 -22.44
CA TRP A 488 22.62 8.48 -22.72
C TRP A 488 22.14 8.79 -24.15
N MET A 489 21.06 9.57 -24.26
CA MET A 489 20.51 10.06 -25.53
C MET A 489 20.99 11.50 -25.75
N GLY A 490 22.01 11.67 -26.60
CA GLY A 490 22.66 12.97 -26.80
C GLY A 490 21.72 14.03 -27.37
N GLU A 491 20.84 13.63 -28.28
CA GLU A 491 19.79 14.44 -28.91
C GLU A 491 18.78 15.01 -27.91
N HIS A 492 18.53 14.30 -26.80
CA HIS A 492 17.62 14.73 -25.74
C HIS A 492 18.35 15.29 -24.52
N SER A 493 19.68 15.13 -24.45
CA SER A 493 20.47 15.36 -23.24
C SER A 493 19.82 14.71 -22.01
N PHE A 494 19.40 13.47 -22.16
CA PHE A 494 18.60 12.75 -21.16
C PHE A 494 18.87 11.23 -21.23
N PRO A 495 18.76 10.48 -20.14
CA PRO A 495 18.89 9.02 -20.16
C PRO A 495 17.65 8.35 -20.76
N ALA A 496 17.87 7.27 -21.52
CA ALA A 496 16.81 6.39 -22.00
C ALA A 496 16.08 5.73 -20.81
N LEU A 497 14.78 5.46 -20.97
CA LEU A 497 13.98 4.79 -19.94
C LEU A 497 14.43 3.35 -19.70
N ALA A 498 14.83 2.66 -20.76
CA ALA A 498 15.32 1.28 -20.72
C ALA A 498 16.15 0.96 -21.96
N LEU A 499 16.81 -0.21 -21.94
CA LEU A 499 17.23 -0.91 -23.16
C LEU A 499 16.36 -2.16 -23.37
N ASP A 500 16.08 -2.50 -24.62
CA ASP A 500 15.46 -3.78 -24.99
C ASP A 500 16.49 -4.90 -25.18
N GLY A 501 16.02 -6.12 -25.49
CA GLY A 501 16.88 -7.30 -25.62
C GLY A 501 17.91 -7.24 -26.75
N GLU A 502 17.77 -6.29 -27.69
CA GLU A 502 18.71 -6.02 -28.79
C GLU A 502 19.67 -4.86 -28.44
N GLY A 503 19.52 -4.24 -27.27
CA GLY A 503 20.31 -3.09 -26.85
C GLY A 503 19.80 -1.76 -27.39
N ARG A 504 18.60 -1.72 -27.99
CA ARG A 504 17.99 -0.47 -28.49
C ARG A 504 17.46 0.33 -27.31
N ARG A 505 17.62 1.65 -27.40
CA ARG A 505 17.13 2.59 -26.39
C ARG A 505 15.61 2.73 -26.49
N ILE A 506 14.97 2.62 -25.33
CA ILE A 506 13.57 2.99 -25.14
C ILE A 506 13.55 4.47 -24.80
N ASP A 507 13.17 5.28 -25.78
CA ASP A 507 13.44 6.71 -25.88
C ASP A 507 12.42 7.62 -25.19
N ALA A 508 11.39 7.05 -24.56
CA ALA A 508 10.41 7.85 -23.82
C ALA A 508 11.08 8.63 -22.68
N LEU A 509 10.82 9.93 -22.63
CA LEU A 509 11.28 10.81 -21.55
C LEU A 509 10.43 10.58 -20.31
N ALA A 510 11.06 10.06 -19.25
CA ALA A 510 10.40 9.50 -18.08
C ALA A 510 11.01 9.97 -16.75
N SER A 511 10.18 9.96 -15.69
CA SER A 511 10.61 10.32 -14.33
C SER A 511 11.63 9.36 -13.72
N ASP A 512 11.80 8.15 -14.28
CA ASP A 512 12.82 7.18 -13.89
C ASP A 512 14.23 7.78 -13.83
N ALA A 513 14.51 8.85 -14.57
CA ALA A 513 15.76 9.60 -14.47
C ALA A 513 16.01 10.16 -13.06
N GLY A 514 14.97 10.51 -12.32
CA GLY A 514 15.03 10.91 -10.91
C GLY A 514 15.55 9.82 -9.98
N HIS A 515 15.29 8.56 -10.30
CA HIS A 515 15.83 7.42 -9.55
C HIS A 515 17.35 7.28 -9.76
N LEU A 516 17.86 7.68 -10.93
CA LEU A 516 19.30 7.72 -11.22
C LEU A 516 20.00 8.87 -10.47
N LEU A 517 19.30 10.00 -10.31
CA LEU A 517 19.75 11.09 -9.44
C LEU A 517 19.80 10.60 -7.99
N TRP A 518 18.73 9.99 -7.50
CA TRP A 518 18.69 9.50 -6.12
C TRP A 518 19.81 8.49 -5.81
N SER A 519 20.05 7.53 -6.72
CA SER A 519 21.12 6.54 -6.55
C SER A 519 22.53 7.13 -6.74
N GLY A 520 22.65 8.33 -7.30
CA GLY A 520 23.92 8.96 -7.64
C GLY A 520 24.67 8.26 -8.78
N LEU A 521 23.95 7.59 -9.69
CA LEU A 521 24.58 6.88 -10.81
C LEU A 521 25.17 7.86 -11.83
N LEU A 522 24.49 8.98 -12.07
CA LEU A 522 24.92 9.97 -13.06
C LEU A 522 26.12 10.76 -12.54
N ASP A 523 27.07 11.09 -13.41
CA ASP A 523 28.09 12.06 -13.03
C ASP A 523 27.46 13.45 -12.84
N LYS A 524 28.14 14.32 -12.10
CA LYS A 524 27.58 15.58 -11.59
C LYS A 524 26.94 16.44 -12.68
N GLU A 525 27.65 16.67 -13.79
CA GLU A 525 27.16 17.51 -14.88
C GLU A 525 25.90 16.93 -15.55
N TYR A 526 25.88 15.62 -15.80
CA TYR A 526 24.71 14.95 -16.37
C TYR A 526 23.51 14.98 -15.43
N GLY A 527 23.75 14.78 -14.13
CA GLY A 527 22.68 14.85 -13.13
C GLY A 527 22.10 16.25 -12.97
N GLU A 528 22.92 17.31 -13.05
CA GLU A 528 22.42 18.69 -13.06
C GLU A 528 21.53 18.97 -14.28
N VAL A 529 21.95 18.52 -15.47
CA VAL A 529 21.17 18.66 -16.72
C VAL A 529 19.84 17.92 -16.61
N VAL A 530 19.87 16.67 -16.16
CA VAL A 530 18.67 15.83 -15.98
C VAL A 530 17.73 16.42 -14.94
N GLY A 531 18.27 16.87 -13.80
CA GLY A 531 17.49 17.45 -12.72
C GLY A 531 16.72 18.69 -13.15
N ARG A 532 17.38 19.63 -13.86
CA ARG A 532 16.69 20.80 -14.44
C ARG A 532 15.65 20.40 -15.48
N ARG A 533 15.96 19.41 -16.33
CA ARG A 533 15.04 18.91 -17.36
C ARG A 533 13.73 18.36 -16.79
N LEU A 534 13.76 17.72 -15.61
CA LEU A 534 12.57 17.20 -14.92
C LEU A 534 11.63 18.31 -14.41
N LEU A 535 12.10 19.55 -14.32
CA LEU A 535 11.30 20.70 -13.88
C LEU A 535 10.70 21.51 -15.03
N GLU A 536 10.97 21.12 -16.28
CA GLU A 536 10.34 21.73 -17.45
C GLU A 536 8.82 21.44 -17.51
N PRO A 537 8.00 22.30 -18.14
CA PRO A 537 6.53 22.25 -18.04
C PRO A 537 5.86 20.95 -18.52
N ASP A 538 6.52 20.23 -19.44
CA ASP A 538 6.04 18.94 -19.94
C ASP A 538 6.19 17.83 -18.89
N PHE A 539 7.25 17.85 -18.09
CA PHE A 539 7.38 16.98 -16.91
C PHE A 539 6.61 17.52 -15.71
N PHE A 540 6.84 18.77 -15.31
CA PHE A 540 6.33 19.33 -14.08
C PHE A 540 4.93 19.93 -14.26
N SER A 541 3.94 19.33 -13.61
CA SER A 541 2.53 19.73 -13.71
C SER A 541 2.13 20.88 -12.78
N GLY A 542 3.04 21.29 -11.88
CA GLY A 542 2.70 22.09 -10.70
C GLY A 542 2.16 21.27 -9.53
N TRP A 543 1.79 20.01 -9.73
CA TRP A 543 1.49 19.04 -8.67
C TRP A 543 2.64 18.04 -8.44
N GLY A 544 3.60 17.99 -9.37
CA GLY A 544 4.79 17.16 -9.34
C GLY A 544 5.27 16.83 -10.75
N VAL A 545 6.36 16.09 -10.84
CA VAL A 545 6.93 15.50 -12.05
C VAL A 545 6.06 14.31 -12.49
N ARG A 546 5.64 14.33 -13.75
CA ARG A 546 4.85 13.27 -14.39
C ARG A 546 5.73 12.08 -14.73
N THR A 547 5.15 10.87 -14.70
CA THR A 547 5.90 9.64 -15.01
C THR A 547 6.38 9.55 -16.46
N LEU A 548 5.74 10.27 -17.37
CA LEU A 548 6.20 10.57 -18.73
C LEU A 548 5.94 12.05 -19.01
N ALA A 549 6.87 12.70 -19.70
CA ALA A 549 6.69 14.08 -20.15
C ALA A 549 5.48 14.20 -21.09
N ALA A 550 4.66 15.23 -20.89
CA ALA A 550 3.51 15.54 -21.71
C ALA A 550 3.92 15.87 -23.17
N GLY A 551 3.04 15.59 -24.13
CA GLY A 551 3.28 15.83 -25.55
C GLY A 551 3.89 14.65 -26.31
N GLN A 552 4.42 13.63 -25.61
CA GLN A 552 4.78 12.35 -26.23
C GLN A 552 3.50 11.57 -26.60
N PRO A 553 3.42 10.89 -27.76
CA PRO A 553 2.24 10.07 -28.11
C PRO A 553 1.84 9.02 -27.06
N ALA A 554 2.81 8.47 -26.33
CA ALA A 554 2.57 7.52 -25.25
C ALA A 554 1.90 8.13 -24.00
N TYR A 555 1.93 9.47 -23.86
CA TYR A 555 1.45 10.19 -22.68
C TYR A 555 -0.07 10.05 -22.50
N HIS A 556 -0.49 9.79 -21.27
CA HIS A 556 -1.89 9.77 -20.87
C HIS A 556 -2.04 10.23 -19.42
N PRO A 557 -2.75 11.34 -19.13
CA PRO A 557 -2.79 11.96 -17.80
C PRO A 557 -3.44 11.07 -16.73
N LEU A 558 -4.31 10.12 -17.13
CA LEU A 558 -4.94 9.16 -16.22
C LEU A 558 -4.29 7.76 -16.26
N SER A 559 -3.18 7.59 -16.99
CA SER A 559 -2.46 6.31 -16.97
C SER A 559 -1.58 6.25 -15.73
N ARG A 560 -1.64 5.12 -15.01
CA ARG A 560 -0.84 4.89 -13.80
C ARG A 560 0.64 5.14 -14.02
N HIS A 561 1.24 4.76 -15.13
CA HIS A 561 2.69 4.92 -15.32
C HIS A 561 3.08 5.68 -16.60
N ARG A 562 2.11 6.23 -17.34
CA ARG A 562 2.36 6.96 -18.59
C ARG A 562 1.93 8.43 -18.56
N GLY A 563 1.93 9.09 -17.40
CA GLY A 563 1.64 10.52 -17.35
C GLY A 563 1.09 11.04 -16.03
N SER A 564 0.73 10.16 -15.10
CA SER A 564 0.34 10.51 -13.73
C SER A 564 1.51 11.08 -12.93
N VAL A 565 1.23 11.54 -11.70
CA VAL A 565 2.23 11.99 -10.72
C VAL A 565 2.16 11.06 -9.52
N TRP A 566 3.27 10.40 -9.18
CA TRP A 566 3.37 9.56 -7.97
C TRP A 566 4.12 10.31 -6.87
N PRO A 567 3.56 10.43 -5.66
CA PRO A 567 4.24 11.11 -4.57
C PRO A 567 5.57 10.46 -4.16
N HIS A 568 5.67 9.12 -4.19
CA HIS A 568 6.92 8.44 -3.85
C HIS A 568 8.04 8.64 -4.89
N ASP A 569 7.69 8.65 -6.18
CA ASP A 569 8.62 8.95 -7.28
C ASP A 569 9.15 10.38 -7.14
N ASN A 570 8.24 11.33 -6.88
CA ASN A 570 8.59 12.72 -6.65
C ASN A 570 9.42 12.93 -5.36
N ALA A 571 9.20 12.14 -4.32
CA ALA A 571 10.07 12.12 -3.14
C ALA A 571 11.49 11.65 -3.46
N LEU A 572 11.66 10.60 -4.28
CA LEU A 572 12.96 10.15 -4.78
C LEU A 572 13.63 11.22 -5.64
N ILE A 573 12.89 11.82 -6.58
CA ILE A 573 13.37 12.95 -7.39
C ILE A 573 13.86 14.08 -6.49
N THR A 574 13.10 14.47 -5.46
CA THR A 574 13.46 15.57 -4.56
C THR A 574 14.77 15.27 -3.80
N LEU A 575 14.91 14.06 -3.27
CA LEU A 575 16.15 13.60 -2.63
C LEU A 575 17.33 13.59 -3.63
N GLY A 576 17.08 13.16 -4.86
CA GLY A 576 18.05 13.18 -5.96
C GLY A 576 18.48 14.59 -6.33
N LEU A 577 17.55 15.53 -6.49
CA LEU A 577 17.85 16.94 -6.77
C LEU A 577 18.76 17.54 -5.68
N THR A 578 18.43 17.32 -4.40
CA THR A 578 19.27 17.75 -3.27
C THR A 578 20.67 17.14 -3.35
N ARG A 579 20.82 15.86 -3.72
CA ARG A 579 22.13 15.21 -3.87
C ARG A 579 23.01 15.89 -4.92
N TYR A 580 22.44 16.48 -5.96
CA TYR A 580 23.16 17.19 -7.02
C TYR A 580 23.25 18.71 -6.78
N GLY A 581 22.84 19.20 -5.60
CA GLY A 581 22.90 20.62 -5.26
C GLY A 581 21.81 21.49 -5.90
N LEU A 582 20.79 20.87 -6.51
CA LEU A 582 19.64 21.52 -7.12
C LEU A 582 18.57 21.82 -6.07
N HIS A 583 18.93 22.63 -5.07
CA HIS A 583 18.10 22.88 -3.89
C HIS A 583 16.82 23.67 -4.20
N ASP A 584 16.86 24.57 -5.18
CA ASP A 584 15.69 25.37 -5.56
C ASP A 584 14.66 24.52 -6.33
N GLU A 585 15.13 23.65 -7.21
CA GLU A 585 14.33 22.64 -7.89
C GLU A 585 13.73 21.65 -6.88
N ALA A 586 14.52 21.18 -5.91
CA ALA A 586 14.05 20.31 -4.84
C ALA A 586 12.93 20.97 -4.01
N ARG A 587 13.10 22.24 -3.61
CA ARG A 587 12.04 22.99 -2.90
C ARG A 587 10.79 23.15 -3.76
N THR A 588 10.94 23.37 -5.06
CA THR A 588 9.80 23.48 -6.00
C THR A 588 8.96 22.20 -6.02
N VAL A 589 9.59 21.03 -6.12
CA VAL A 589 8.88 19.74 -6.07
C VAL A 589 8.25 19.51 -4.69
N ALA A 590 8.98 19.83 -3.61
CA ALA A 590 8.46 19.71 -2.25
C ALA A 590 7.21 20.56 -2.02
N HIS A 591 7.21 21.82 -2.47
CA HIS A 591 6.04 22.70 -2.40
C HIS A 591 4.84 22.12 -3.17
N ALA A 592 5.06 21.62 -4.38
CA ALA A 592 4.00 21.02 -5.18
C ALA A 592 3.33 19.83 -4.50
N LEU A 593 4.12 18.94 -3.87
CA LEU A 593 3.58 17.81 -3.12
C LEU A 593 2.90 18.23 -1.81
N VAL A 594 3.42 19.22 -1.09
CA VAL A 594 2.79 19.71 0.14
C VAL A 594 1.45 20.39 -0.17
N ASP A 595 1.36 21.15 -1.26
CA ASP A 595 0.09 21.70 -1.73
C ASP A 595 -0.91 20.59 -2.08
N ALA A 596 -0.44 19.54 -2.79
CA ALA A 596 -1.28 18.39 -3.12
C ALA A 596 -1.79 17.66 -1.86
N ALA A 597 -0.91 17.48 -0.86
CA ALA A 597 -1.28 16.91 0.43
C ALA A 597 -2.32 17.77 1.13
N THR A 598 -2.13 19.10 1.16
CA THR A 598 -3.03 20.06 1.80
C THR A 598 -4.42 20.03 1.18
N ALA A 599 -4.53 19.98 -0.15
CA ALA A 599 -5.81 19.80 -0.85
C ALA A 599 -6.51 18.46 -0.48
N GLY A 600 -5.72 17.42 -0.16
CA GLY A 600 -6.19 16.11 0.30
C GLY A 600 -6.39 15.97 1.81
N GLY A 601 -6.42 17.06 2.59
CA GLY A 601 -6.52 16.99 4.06
C GLY A 601 -5.21 16.52 4.72
N HIS A 602 -4.08 17.02 4.21
CA HIS A 602 -2.71 16.65 4.57
C HIS A 602 -2.33 15.20 4.26
N ARG A 603 -3.07 14.53 3.37
CA ARG A 603 -2.81 13.16 2.93
C ARG A 603 -2.51 13.14 1.43
N LEU A 604 -1.43 12.47 1.06
CA LEU A 604 -1.11 12.18 -0.34
C LEU A 604 -1.79 10.87 -0.77
N PRO A 605 -2.46 10.83 -1.93
CA PRO A 605 -2.98 9.59 -2.50
C PRO A 605 -1.83 8.76 -3.11
N GLU A 606 -2.09 7.49 -3.46
CA GLU A 606 -1.11 6.65 -4.19
C GLU A 606 -0.61 7.33 -5.47
N VAL A 607 -1.52 7.93 -6.22
CA VAL A 607 -1.24 8.52 -7.54
C VAL A 607 -2.24 9.62 -7.88
N LEU A 608 -1.72 10.70 -8.45
CA LEU A 608 -2.46 11.85 -8.97
C LEU A 608 -2.50 11.81 -10.49
N ALA A 609 -3.56 12.33 -11.10
CA ALA A 609 -3.59 12.51 -12.55
C ALA A 609 -2.54 13.55 -12.99
N GLY A 610 -2.07 13.41 -14.22
CA GLY A 610 -1.06 14.26 -14.85
C GLY A 610 -1.52 15.64 -15.29
N TYR A 611 -2.74 16.07 -14.97
CA TYR A 611 -3.24 17.38 -15.39
C TYR A 611 -2.43 18.50 -14.71
N GLY A 612 -2.12 19.55 -15.47
CA GLY A 612 -1.46 20.73 -14.92
C GLY A 612 -2.42 21.60 -14.10
N ARG A 613 -1.85 22.44 -13.22
CA ARG A 613 -2.63 23.45 -12.46
C ARG A 613 -3.37 24.44 -13.35
N ASP A 614 -2.84 24.69 -14.55
CA ASP A 614 -3.46 25.50 -15.59
C ASP A 614 -4.73 24.86 -16.17
N THR A 615 -4.85 23.54 -16.10
CA THR A 615 -5.99 22.77 -16.56
C THR A 615 -7.06 22.60 -15.48
N HIS A 616 -6.64 22.29 -14.25
CA HIS A 616 -7.54 22.16 -13.09
C HIS A 616 -6.83 22.65 -11.81
N PRO A 617 -7.44 23.58 -11.05
CA PRO A 617 -6.78 24.26 -9.92
C PRO A 617 -6.59 23.38 -8.67
N GLU A 618 -7.22 22.20 -8.64
CA GLU A 618 -7.06 21.19 -7.59
C GLU A 618 -6.46 19.90 -8.15
N PRO A 619 -5.71 19.12 -7.35
CA PRO A 619 -5.11 17.87 -7.80
C PRO A 619 -6.21 16.85 -8.10
N VAL A 620 -6.21 16.32 -9.32
CA VAL A 620 -7.23 15.36 -9.77
C VAL A 620 -6.83 13.94 -9.36
N PRO A 621 -7.70 13.18 -8.68
CA PRO A 621 -7.39 11.81 -8.27
C PRO A 621 -7.32 10.87 -9.48
N CYS A 622 -6.33 9.98 -9.50
CA CYS A 622 -6.29 8.92 -10.51
C CYS A 622 -7.29 7.81 -10.15
N PRO A 623 -8.05 7.25 -11.12
CA PRO A 623 -8.97 6.16 -10.87
C PRO A 623 -8.29 4.92 -10.26
N HIS A 624 -9.01 4.21 -9.38
CA HIS A 624 -8.57 2.99 -8.71
C HIS A 624 -7.32 3.12 -7.82
N ALA A 625 -6.88 4.35 -7.53
CA ALA A 625 -5.77 4.61 -6.62
C ALA A 625 -6.10 4.10 -5.20
N CYS A 626 -5.09 3.57 -4.52
CA CYS A 626 -5.17 3.28 -3.10
C CYS A 626 -5.36 4.59 -2.33
N VAL A 627 -6.29 4.57 -1.38
CA VAL A 627 -6.57 5.74 -0.52
C VAL A 627 -5.45 5.92 0.49
N ARG A 628 -4.85 4.81 0.93
CA ARG A 628 -3.68 4.78 1.81
C ARG A 628 -2.65 3.84 1.23
N GLU A 629 -1.47 4.36 0.94
CA GLU A 629 -0.34 3.62 0.39
C GLU A 629 0.92 4.05 1.14
N SER A 630 1.77 3.10 1.50
CA SER A 630 2.83 3.34 2.49
C SER A 630 3.92 4.26 1.97
N ARG A 631 4.31 4.16 0.68
CA ARG A 631 5.33 5.04 0.12
C ARG A 631 4.86 6.48 0.05
N SER A 632 3.58 6.70 -0.26
CA SER A 632 2.93 8.01 -0.32
C SER A 632 2.75 8.60 1.08
N ALA A 633 2.43 7.77 2.07
CA ALA A 633 2.43 8.16 3.48
C ALA A 633 3.82 8.55 4.00
N ALA A 634 4.88 7.91 3.50
CA ALA A 634 6.25 8.24 3.89
C ALA A 634 6.89 9.36 3.05
N ALA A 635 6.32 9.71 1.88
CA ALA A 635 6.85 10.74 0.99
C ALA A 635 7.10 12.10 1.69
N PRO A 636 6.20 12.63 2.56
CA PRO A 636 6.48 13.86 3.30
C PRO A 636 7.74 13.80 4.18
N LEU A 637 8.09 12.64 4.73
CA LEU A 637 9.31 12.46 5.53
C LEU A 637 10.58 12.53 4.66
N ALA A 638 10.50 12.01 3.43
CA ALA A 638 11.57 12.18 2.45
C ALA A 638 11.70 13.66 2.04
N LEU A 639 10.60 14.39 1.85
CA LEU A 639 10.63 15.83 1.59
C LEU A 639 11.27 16.59 2.75
N LEU A 640 10.87 16.29 3.98
CA LEU A 640 11.46 16.88 5.19
C LEU A 640 12.98 16.65 5.24
N THR A 641 13.43 15.45 4.87
CA THR A 641 14.87 15.13 4.78
C THR A 641 15.56 15.94 3.68
N ALA A 642 14.92 16.08 2.52
CA ALA A 642 15.49 16.76 1.36
C ALA A 642 15.61 18.28 1.56
N VAL A 643 14.66 18.91 2.25
CA VAL A 643 14.62 20.37 2.47
C VAL A 643 15.22 20.79 3.81
N GLY A 644 15.26 19.91 4.81
CA GLY A 644 15.84 20.17 6.13
C GLY A 644 17.36 19.96 6.20
N GLY A 645 17.98 19.44 5.14
CA GLY A 645 19.43 19.18 5.04
C GLY A 645 20.30 20.39 4.70
N THR A 646 19.87 21.62 5.01
CA THR A 646 20.66 22.86 4.81
C THR A 646 21.34 23.33 6.08
#